data_AF-A0A662QID1-F1
#
_entry.id   AF-A0A662QID1-F1
#
_cell.length_a   1.000
_cell.length_b   1.000
_cell.length_c   1.000
_cell.angle_alpha   90.00
_cell.angle_beta   90.00
_cell.angle_gamma   90.00
#
_symmetry.space_group_name_H-M   'P 1'
#
loop_
_entity.id
_entity.type
_entity.pdbx_description
1 polymer ?
#
loop_
_entity_poly.entity_id
_entity_poly.type
_entity_poly.pdbx_seq_one_letter_code
_entity_poly.pdbx_strand_id
1 'polypeptide(L)'
;MCPKEEKGVKLMRRHLQVFAVIMLIFLCTIFLLLPSGRAYAKTDLKPLEITGPMFSEVNETIRFKVTSNKSPIEGAIVLFAGYRNKTNRDGIAIFRIDFAGVFKAIAYKKGHKFNSTLVWVFPKGNERLSIRATKSVSEPQPYGVTISALKMAGFNYARVKAYYTHDEYGNVYPIVPLPHYPDAPILDESVKRVKELYPNKMVPRSGWIRVPLQIQLENLKWIISMARKWGFEIFLHAQLFYVDPDTGEARDPDPSRLLPGAKKTYLKQRKEIALELANFAEEMKIELLEPLTFSTLLRKEEFLLYKELLPEIRRIYSGKLAISDPGKELIDEIGLNGFDYMIILPGWAPRPLDIGLSEWENSLNDYLDYAELVAEKYGVKILLLYVGHIDWIMNSYTDEQKFEEKFMSKFNYSLERARIWFIKLLLDQTLKRRFIKGIDIHPIKFFHSEYFIFGRNVYEKYAHWSTKRMVTIVSKYLSHPWNREKEFTLKTLRHAKLAVESLATHSSNPELVNLMTSLLNSALKSYEIGDYKQAKAISQKILGFFIHVEHPLNITVDGNSHDWKYLDPVYFNPPSQRPFCFNLIFWYGKKVTEKVSDLKSVYALNDQENLYLMLEFYGRIPEWLPPIFIDTSGEWSHQDGKEFFVSFSGEGADIWEVSYEGMPATKGFVPQNEKSRKIGKAKVAIGDVVELQVPLKLLGNPKRVNIIIWYWEFTTPKGDIPLDLVNWNVSSPTSSISISTSEEVIRLGENVIVSGYIFPAHSNAKVTLIYENINGTKIIRKVTTSTFGEFKDIFTPTIAGKWTVQASWPGDSDHNGNKSNSVAFYVISPQTKTMTKTIVRTIAKTFTRNITVTEFHNLTVTTRKITKLAHMPIKDLTLFLSIVLVLAIVVFLLAKKRRFKNRNLESSITCKSFLFLNTVLSTQKECL
;
A
#
# COMPACT_ATOMS: atom_id res chain seq x y z
N MET A 1 -34.17 33.84 -83.33
CA MET A 1 -34.59 33.55 -81.94
C MET A 1 -34.21 32.12 -81.61
N CYS A 2 -33.25 31.88 -80.71
CA CYS A 2 -32.63 30.56 -80.54
C CYS A 2 -33.03 29.92 -79.19
N PRO A 3 -33.81 28.82 -79.18
CA PRO A 3 -34.35 28.17 -77.97
C PRO A 3 -33.37 27.16 -77.33
N LYS A 4 -32.06 27.47 -77.31
CA LYS A 4 -31.01 26.55 -76.83
C LYS A 4 -30.54 26.78 -75.40
N GLU A 5 -30.80 27.94 -74.80
CA GLU A 5 -30.35 28.24 -73.43
C GLU A 5 -31.32 27.77 -72.34
N GLU A 6 -32.64 27.75 -72.59
CA GLU A 6 -33.63 27.29 -71.60
C GLU A 6 -33.56 25.80 -71.28
N LYS A 7 -33.20 24.94 -72.25
CA LYS A 7 -33.01 23.50 -72.01
C LYS A 7 -31.76 23.22 -71.18
N GLY A 8 -30.70 24.00 -71.36
CA GLY A 8 -29.46 23.88 -70.58
C GLY A 8 -29.67 24.26 -69.11
N VAL A 9 -30.41 25.34 -68.85
CA VAL A 9 -30.73 25.81 -67.49
C VAL A 9 -31.72 24.88 -66.79
N LYS A 10 -32.77 24.37 -67.47
CA LYS A 10 -33.69 23.36 -66.88
C LYS A 10 -32.98 22.03 -66.59
N LEU A 11 -32.08 21.58 -67.46
CA LEU A 11 -31.30 20.36 -67.25
C LEU A 11 -30.28 20.54 -66.11
N MET A 12 -29.65 21.71 -66.02
CA MET A 12 -28.73 22.05 -64.93
C MET A 12 -29.47 22.20 -63.60
N ARG A 13 -30.69 22.75 -63.57
CA ARG A 13 -31.55 22.81 -62.37
C ARG A 13 -32.00 21.40 -61.94
N ARG A 14 -32.34 20.52 -62.89
CA ARG A 14 -32.63 19.09 -62.61
C ARG A 14 -31.40 18.35 -62.10
N HIS A 15 -30.21 18.57 -62.67
CA HIS A 15 -28.98 17.95 -62.18
C HIS A 15 -28.56 18.52 -60.82
N LEU A 16 -28.78 19.82 -60.55
CA LEU A 16 -28.55 20.40 -59.23
C LEU A 16 -29.56 19.88 -58.20
N GLN A 17 -30.82 19.69 -58.58
CA GLN A 17 -31.84 19.09 -57.71
C GLN A 17 -31.55 17.62 -57.45
N VAL A 18 -31.14 16.85 -58.46
CA VAL A 18 -30.73 15.45 -58.28
C VAL A 18 -29.45 15.37 -57.46
N PHE A 19 -28.48 16.26 -57.67
CA PHE A 19 -27.26 16.30 -56.87
C PHE A 19 -27.53 16.76 -55.44
N ALA A 20 -28.45 17.71 -55.22
CA ALA A 20 -28.90 18.12 -53.90
C ALA A 20 -29.68 17.01 -53.19
N VAL A 21 -30.52 16.25 -53.90
CA VAL A 21 -31.22 15.08 -53.34
C VAL A 21 -30.25 13.95 -53.06
N ILE A 22 -29.25 13.70 -53.91
CA ILE A 22 -28.20 12.72 -53.64
C ILE A 22 -27.32 13.18 -52.47
N MET A 23 -26.99 14.47 -52.37
CA MET A 23 -26.28 15.04 -51.21
C MET A 23 -27.12 14.99 -49.95
N LEU A 24 -28.44 15.18 -50.03
CA LEU A 24 -29.35 15.08 -48.90
C LEU A 24 -29.52 13.61 -48.47
N ILE A 25 -29.57 12.67 -49.41
CA ILE A 25 -29.57 11.23 -49.14
C ILE A 25 -28.20 10.81 -48.59
N PHE A 26 -27.09 11.37 -49.08
CA PHE A 26 -25.74 11.13 -48.58
C PHE A 26 -25.52 11.75 -47.20
N LEU A 27 -26.09 12.93 -46.93
CA LEU A 27 -26.10 13.58 -45.62
C LEU A 27 -27.04 12.88 -44.65
N CYS A 28 -28.18 12.37 -45.09
CA CYS A 28 -29.11 11.55 -44.29
C CYS A 28 -28.55 10.15 -44.05
N THR A 29 -27.87 9.53 -45.01
CA THR A 29 -27.16 8.26 -44.80
C THR A 29 -25.93 8.46 -43.94
N ILE A 30 -25.20 9.57 -44.07
CA ILE A 30 -24.20 10.00 -43.09
C ILE A 30 -24.86 10.33 -41.74
N PHE A 31 -26.07 10.86 -41.65
CA PHE A 31 -26.75 11.06 -40.36
C PHE A 31 -27.27 9.75 -39.74
N LEU A 32 -27.55 8.75 -40.57
CA LEU A 32 -27.96 7.39 -40.20
C LEU A 32 -26.74 6.43 -40.00
N LEU A 33 -25.55 6.76 -40.54
CA LEU A 33 -24.29 5.98 -40.47
C LEU A 33 -23.17 6.66 -39.66
N LEU A 34 -23.20 7.99 -39.48
CA LEU A 34 -22.77 8.59 -38.22
C LEU A 34 -23.53 7.77 -37.19
N PRO A 35 -22.92 7.43 -36.05
CA PRO A 35 -23.73 7.09 -34.92
C PRO A 35 -24.64 8.31 -34.73
N SER A 36 -25.87 8.25 -35.27
CA SER A 36 -27.02 8.96 -34.73
C SER A 36 -26.78 8.83 -33.25
N GLY A 37 -26.77 9.94 -32.54
CA GLY A 37 -26.72 9.88 -31.11
C GLY A 37 -27.80 8.90 -30.64
N ARG A 38 -27.44 7.61 -30.50
CA ARG A 38 -27.20 7.09 -29.19
C ARG A 38 -26.48 8.27 -28.51
N ALA A 39 -27.28 9.11 -27.86
CA ALA A 39 -27.39 8.92 -26.44
C ALA A 39 -26.85 7.51 -26.19
N TYR A 40 -25.53 7.42 -25.98
CA TYR A 40 -25.08 6.61 -24.88
C TYR A 40 -25.99 7.16 -23.78
N ALA A 41 -27.19 6.55 -23.66
CA ALA A 41 -27.59 6.03 -22.39
C ALA A 41 -26.26 5.52 -21.89
N LYS A 42 -25.62 6.32 -21.02
CA LYS A 42 -24.75 5.77 -20.02
C LYS A 42 -25.55 4.55 -19.62
N THR A 43 -25.18 3.38 -20.15
CA THR A 43 -25.82 2.15 -19.75
C THR A 43 -25.37 2.10 -18.33
N ASP A 44 -26.21 2.62 -17.44
CA ASP A 44 -25.83 2.90 -16.08
C ASP A 44 -25.32 1.58 -15.56
N LEU A 45 -24.00 1.52 -15.39
CA LEU A 45 -23.33 0.27 -15.09
C LEU A 45 -23.92 -0.17 -13.77
N LYS A 46 -24.49 -1.38 -13.75
CA LYS A 46 -25.10 -1.89 -12.54
C LYS A 46 -24.05 -1.91 -11.43
N PRO A 47 -24.40 -1.50 -10.20
CA PRO A 47 -23.43 -1.53 -9.11
C PRO A 47 -23.06 -2.98 -8.80
N LEU A 48 -21.78 -3.25 -8.55
CA LEU A 48 -21.35 -4.43 -7.83
C LEU A 48 -21.07 -4.07 -6.38
N GLU A 49 -21.37 -4.97 -5.47
CA GLU A 49 -20.93 -4.95 -4.09
C GLU A 49 -20.07 -6.19 -3.87
N ILE A 50 -18.92 -6.02 -3.21
CA ILE A 50 -18.07 -7.11 -2.77
C ILE A 50 -17.95 -7.03 -1.24
N THR A 51 -18.21 -8.15 -0.57
CA THR A 51 -18.03 -8.27 0.88
C THR A 51 -17.14 -9.46 1.17
N GLY A 52 -16.17 -9.29 2.06
CA GLY A 52 -15.29 -10.35 2.55
C GLY A 52 -14.85 -10.06 3.98
N PRO A 53 -14.01 -10.92 4.57
CA PRO A 53 -13.48 -10.66 5.89
C PRO A 53 -12.51 -9.47 5.86
N MET A 54 -12.44 -8.72 6.96
CA MET A 54 -11.44 -7.66 7.12
C MET A 54 -10.05 -8.22 7.48
N PHE A 55 -10.05 -9.33 8.24
CA PHE A 55 -8.86 -10.04 8.70
C PHE A 55 -8.96 -11.51 8.32
N SER A 56 -7.83 -12.11 7.95
CA SER A 56 -7.64 -13.55 7.80
C SER A 56 -6.21 -13.89 8.20
N GLU A 57 -5.94 -15.15 8.52
CA GLU A 57 -4.58 -15.65 8.65
C GLU A 57 -4.11 -16.39 7.39
N VAL A 58 -2.80 -16.48 7.25
CA VAL A 58 -2.15 -17.28 6.21
C VAL A 58 -2.71 -18.70 6.21
N ASN A 59 -3.05 -19.19 5.02
CA ASN A 59 -3.66 -20.48 4.71
C ASN A 59 -5.11 -20.69 5.17
N GLU A 60 -5.78 -19.68 5.71
CA GLU A 60 -7.22 -19.75 5.95
C GLU A 60 -8.03 -19.60 4.66
N THR A 61 -9.28 -20.06 4.70
CA THR A 61 -10.20 -19.95 3.57
C THR A 61 -10.89 -18.58 3.58
N ILE A 62 -10.55 -17.75 2.59
CA ILE A 62 -11.12 -16.43 2.41
C ILE A 62 -12.27 -16.51 1.41
N ARG A 63 -13.43 -15.98 1.77
CA ARG A 63 -14.64 -15.98 0.94
C ARG A 63 -15.06 -14.55 0.64
N PHE A 64 -15.23 -14.24 -0.64
CA PHE A 64 -15.82 -12.98 -1.09
C PHE A 64 -17.20 -13.26 -1.69
N LYS A 65 -18.21 -12.58 -1.18
CA LYS A 65 -19.56 -12.57 -1.76
C LYS A 65 -19.69 -11.33 -2.65
N VAL A 66 -20.11 -11.55 -3.89
CA VAL A 66 -20.37 -10.50 -4.88
C VAL A 66 -21.85 -10.45 -5.18
N THR A 67 -22.44 -9.27 -5.03
CA THR A 67 -23.85 -9.03 -5.32
C THR A 67 -24.05 -7.82 -6.23
N SER A 68 -25.21 -7.72 -6.86
CA SER A 68 -25.71 -6.52 -7.51
C SER A 68 -27.15 -6.33 -7.08
N ASN A 69 -27.49 -5.15 -6.55
CA ASN A 69 -28.80 -4.88 -5.96
C ASN A 69 -29.21 -5.97 -4.93
N LYS A 70 -28.28 -6.37 -4.06
CA LYS A 70 -28.42 -7.43 -3.05
C LYS A 70 -28.61 -8.87 -3.59
N SER A 71 -28.71 -9.07 -4.90
CA SER A 71 -28.78 -10.40 -5.52
C SER A 71 -27.38 -10.94 -5.82
N PRO A 72 -27.07 -12.21 -5.49
CA PRO A 72 -25.80 -12.82 -5.86
C PRO A 72 -25.51 -12.79 -7.35
N ILE A 73 -24.24 -12.60 -7.72
CA ILE A 73 -23.81 -12.62 -9.13
C ILE A 73 -22.94 -13.84 -9.39
N GLU A 74 -23.44 -14.78 -10.19
CA GLU A 74 -22.66 -15.91 -10.69
C GLU A 74 -21.66 -15.48 -11.78
N GLY A 75 -20.46 -16.07 -11.75
CA GLY A 75 -19.42 -15.84 -12.75
C GLY A 75 -18.89 -14.41 -12.82
N ALA A 76 -18.99 -13.63 -11.73
CA ALA A 76 -18.14 -12.45 -11.53
C ALA A 76 -16.70 -12.91 -11.28
N ILE A 77 -15.74 -12.16 -11.79
CA ILE A 77 -14.31 -12.43 -11.57
C ILE A 77 -13.89 -11.64 -10.34
N VAL A 78 -13.26 -12.31 -9.38
CA VAL A 78 -12.60 -11.67 -8.24
C VAL A 78 -11.09 -11.84 -8.40
N LEU A 79 -10.36 -10.72 -8.31
CA LEU A 79 -8.91 -10.68 -8.26
C LEU A 79 -8.48 -10.39 -6.82
N PHE A 80 -7.56 -11.18 -6.26
CA PHE A 80 -7.12 -10.99 -4.88
C PHE A 80 -5.72 -11.59 -4.68
N ALA A 81 -4.77 -10.80 -4.16
CA ALA A 81 -3.40 -11.24 -3.85
C ALA A 81 -2.71 -12.00 -5.02
N GLY A 82 -2.86 -11.51 -6.26
CA GLY A 82 -2.30 -12.15 -7.46
C GLY A 82 -3.13 -13.32 -8.02
N TYR A 83 -4.18 -13.74 -7.33
CA TYR A 83 -5.07 -14.81 -7.76
C TYR A 83 -6.31 -14.30 -8.47
N ARG A 84 -6.88 -15.18 -9.29
CA ARG A 84 -8.14 -14.98 -9.98
C ARG A 84 -9.08 -16.14 -9.72
N ASN A 85 -10.29 -15.85 -9.25
CA ASN A 85 -11.35 -16.86 -9.15
C ASN A 85 -12.70 -16.30 -9.63
N LYS A 86 -13.65 -17.18 -9.94
CA LYS A 86 -15.02 -16.82 -10.33
C LYS A 86 -15.99 -17.14 -9.21
N THR A 87 -17.04 -16.34 -9.11
CA THR A 87 -18.13 -16.59 -8.17
C THR A 87 -19.00 -17.76 -8.63
N ASN A 88 -19.44 -18.59 -7.68
CA ASN A 88 -20.45 -19.63 -7.88
C ASN A 88 -21.87 -19.04 -7.98
N ARG A 89 -22.90 -19.89 -8.02
CA ARG A 89 -24.33 -19.50 -8.04
C ARG A 89 -24.75 -18.62 -6.86
N ASP A 90 -24.11 -18.80 -5.71
CA ASP A 90 -24.35 -18.00 -4.49
C ASP A 90 -23.57 -16.68 -4.48
N GLY A 91 -22.88 -16.35 -5.58
CA GLY A 91 -22.06 -15.16 -5.69
C GLY A 91 -20.74 -15.24 -4.92
N ILE A 92 -20.27 -16.44 -4.54
CA ILE A 92 -19.11 -16.62 -3.68
C ILE A 92 -17.88 -17.02 -4.49
N ALA A 93 -16.78 -16.29 -4.32
CA ALA A 93 -15.44 -16.65 -4.77
C ALA A 93 -14.55 -17.00 -3.56
N ILE A 94 -13.73 -18.05 -3.68
CA ILE A 94 -12.93 -18.60 -2.58
C ILE A 94 -11.44 -18.49 -2.89
N PHE A 95 -10.65 -18.11 -1.89
CA PHE A 95 -9.19 -17.97 -1.98
C PHE A 95 -8.52 -18.59 -0.76
N ARG A 96 -7.24 -18.97 -0.92
CA ARG A 96 -6.36 -19.40 0.15
C ARG A 96 -4.99 -18.80 -0.11
N ILE A 97 -4.53 -17.92 0.78
CA ILE A 97 -3.29 -17.15 0.59
C ILE A 97 -2.24 -17.62 1.59
N ASP A 98 -1.05 -18.00 1.10
CA ASP A 98 0.05 -18.58 1.87
C ASP A 98 1.12 -17.55 2.30
N PHE A 99 0.85 -16.25 2.10
CA PHE A 99 1.73 -15.14 2.47
C PHE A 99 0.94 -14.00 3.12
N ALA A 100 1.63 -13.20 3.94
CA ALA A 100 1.02 -12.13 4.71
C ALA A 100 1.13 -10.77 4.00
N GLY A 101 0.24 -9.85 4.34
CA GLY A 101 0.21 -8.50 3.77
C GLY A 101 -1.20 -7.92 3.73
N VAL A 102 -1.33 -6.75 3.10
CA VAL A 102 -2.63 -6.14 2.80
C VAL A 102 -2.91 -6.29 1.32
N PHE A 103 -4.11 -6.74 0.98
CA PHE A 103 -4.48 -7.00 -0.40
C PHE A 103 -5.85 -6.41 -0.72
N LYS A 104 -5.96 -5.86 -1.92
CA LYS A 104 -7.21 -5.38 -2.50
C LYS A 104 -7.87 -6.52 -3.25
N ALA A 105 -9.11 -6.84 -2.87
CA ALA A 105 -9.97 -7.74 -3.60
C ALA A 105 -10.84 -6.93 -4.55
N ILE A 106 -10.75 -7.19 -5.86
CA ILE A 106 -11.47 -6.44 -6.89
C ILE A 106 -12.43 -7.37 -7.61
N ALA A 107 -13.72 -7.03 -7.62
CA ALA A 107 -14.77 -7.76 -8.32
C ALA A 107 -15.13 -7.09 -9.66
N TYR A 108 -15.10 -7.87 -10.73
CA TYR A 108 -15.47 -7.44 -12.08
C TYR A 108 -16.56 -8.34 -12.68
N LYS A 109 -17.53 -7.71 -13.34
CA LYS A 109 -18.51 -8.37 -14.21
C LYS A 109 -18.81 -7.45 -15.40
N LYS A 110 -18.90 -8.03 -16.61
CA LYS A 110 -19.32 -7.27 -17.80
C LYS A 110 -20.67 -6.59 -17.55
N GLY A 111 -20.79 -5.32 -17.94
CA GLY A 111 -22.01 -4.51 -17.74
C GLY A 111 -22.20 -3.95 -16.34
N HIS A 112 -21.20 -4.08 -15.46
CA HIS A 112 -21.25 -3.57 -14.09
C HIS A 112 -20.06 -2.66 -13.77
N LYS A 113 -20.24 -1.77 -12.80
CA LYS A 113 -19.15 -0.98 -12.22
C LYS A 113 -18.42 -1.91 -11.26
N PHE A 114 -17.10 -2.06 -11.43
CA PHE A 114 -16.33 -2.87 -10.51
C PHE A 114 -16.33 -2.25 -9.11
N ASN A 115 -16.10 -3.09 -8.10
CA ASN A 115 -15.97 -2.65 -6.72
C ASN A 115 -14.84 -3.42 -6.03
N SER A 116 -14.36 -2.92 -4.89
CA SER A 116 -13.26 -3.51 -4.16
C SER A 116 -13.41 -3.43 -2.65
N THR A 117 -12.77 -4.35 -1.94
CA THR A 117 -12.58 -4.30 -0.50
C THR A 117 -11.12 -4.60 -0.15
N LEU A 118 -10.66 -4.17 1.02
CA LEU A 118 -9.33 -4.45 1.54
C LEU A 118 -9.38 -5.57 2.58
N VAL A 119 -8.34 -6.41 2.59
CA VAL A 119 -8.19 -7.49 3.54
C VAL A 119 -6.74 -7.53 4.04
N TRP A 120 -6.59 -7.64 5.36
CA TRP A 120 -5.32 -8.01 5.99
C TRP A 120 -5.23 -9.52 6.08
N VAL A 121 -4.13 -10.08 5.55
CA VAL A 121 -3.73 -11.47 5.77
C VAL A 121 -2.56 -11.46 6.73
N PHE A 122 -2.76 -11.90 7.97
CA PHE A 122 -1.73 -11.94 9.00
C PHE A 122 -1.01 -13.29 9.03
N PRO A 123 0.24 -13.36 9.50
CA PRO A 123 0.90 -14.62 9.79
C PRO A 123 0.08 -15.45 10.79
N LYS A 124 0.05 -16.77 10.58
CA LYS A 124 -0.59 -17.68 11.53
C LYS A 124 0.15 -17.64 12.87
N GLY A 125 -0.56 -17.39 13.96
CA GLY A 125 0.05 -17.33 15.30
C GLY A 125 0.57 -18.67 15.81
N ASN A 126 1.55 -18.66 16.72
CA ASN A 126 2.02 -19.85 17.40
C ASN A 126 0.99 -20.30 18.45
N GLU A 127 0.23 -21.36 18.13
CA GLU A 127 -0.87 -21.88 18.94
C GLU A 127 -0.44 -22.41 20.31
N ARG A 128 0.86 -22.72 20.52
CA ARG A 128 1.37 -23.12 21.84
C ARG A 128 1.20 -22.02 22.89
N LEU A 129 1.25 -20.77 22.44
CA LEU A 129 1.03 -19.58 23.25
C LEU A 129 -0.35 -19.04 22.96
N SER A 130 -1.34 -19.47 23.75
CA SER A 130 -2.72 -18.97 23.64
C SER A 130 -2.84 -17.45 23.82
N ILE A 131 -1.95 -16.87 24.64
CA ILE A 131 -1.88 -15.43 24.88
C ILE A 131 -0.53 -14.93 24.41
N ARG A 132 -0.53 -14.09 23.38
CA ARG A 132 0.63 -13.37 22.85
C ARG A 132 0.29 -11.89 22.97
N ALA A 133 0.53 -11.35 24.16
CA ALA A 133 0.10 -10.03 24.59
C ALA A 133 1.14 -8.96 24.29
N THR A 134 0.69 -7.82 23.79
CA THR A 134 1.51 -6.62 23.61
C THR A 134 1.80 -5.94 24.94
N LYS A 135 2.75 -5.00 25.00
CA LYS A 135 2.76 -4.00 26.09
C LYS A 135 1.39 -3.33 26.26
N SER A 136 1.20 -2.65 27.39
CA SER A 136 -0.03 -1.93 27.64
C SER A 136 -0.29 -0.91 26.53
N VAL A 137 -1.43 -1.03 25.85
CA VAL A 137 -1.85 -0.04 24.84
C VAL A 137 -2.45 1.22 25.48
N SER A 138 -2.63 1.23 26.80
CA SER A 138 -2.98 2.43 27.57
C SER A 138 -1.76 3.30 27.94
N GLU A 139 -0.55 2.80 27.69
CA GLU A 139 0.68 3.59 27.82
C GLU A 139 0.91 4.36 26.51
N PRO A 140 1.46 5.58 26.56
CA PRO A 140 1.92 6.28 25.37
C PRO A 140 2.83 5.38 24.55
N GLN A 141 2.60 5.30 23.24
CA GLN A 141 3.41 4.45 22.40
C GLN A 141 4.84 5.03 22.36
N PRO A 142 5.87 4.28 22.77
CA PRO A 142 7.24 4.61 22.45
C PRO A 142 7.42 4.62 20.95
N TYR A 143 8.32 5.49 20.52
CA TYR A 143 8.82 5.59 19.16
C TYR A 143 9.08 4.21 18.55
N GLY A 144 8.42 3.93 17.41
CA GLY A 144 8.88 2.90 16.47
C GLY A 144 8.11 1.56 16.40
N VAL A 145 7.05 1.30 17.18
CA VAL A 145 6.24 0.06 17.00
C VAL A 145 4.75 0.34 17.02
N THR A 146 4.07 0.02 15.92
CA THR A 146 2.63 0.24 15.75
C THR A 146 1.82 -1.02 16.04
N ILE A 147 0.52 -0.85 16.27
CA ILE A 147 -0.42 -1.96 16.50
C ILE A 147 -0.50 -2.94 15.31
N SER A 148 -0.32 -2.45 14.07
CA SER A 148 -0.25 -3.28 12.87
C SER A 148 1.01 -4.14 12.83
N ALA A 149 2.17 -3.58 13.22
CA ALA A 149 3.41 -4.35 13.31
C ALA A 149 3.31 -5.45 14.37
N LEU A 150 2.63 -5.19 15.49
CA LEU A 150 2.35 -6.19 16.52
C LEU A 150 1.44 -7.31 15.97
N LYS A 151 0.36 -7.01 15.25
CA LYS A 151 -0.43 -8.07 14.57
C LYS A 151 0.42 -8.87 13.58
N MET A 152 1.24 -8.20 12.77
CA MET A 152 2.17 -8.87 11.83
C MET A 152 3.25 -9.71 12.52
N ALA A 153 3.57 -9.43 13.77
CA ALA A 153 4.47 -10.24 14.58
C ALA A 153 3.78 -11.43 15.27
N GLY A 154 2.45 -11.57 15.13
CA GLY A 154 1.68 -12.69 15.66
C GLY A 154 0.96 -12.43 16.98
N PHE A 155 0.97 -11.21 17.49
CA PHE A 155 0.26 -10.87 18.73
C PHE A 155 -1.27 -11.00 18.57
N ASN A 156 -1.96 -11.48 19.60
CA ASN A 156 -3.41 -11.68 19.61
C ASN A 156 -4.13 -11.05 20.83
N TYR A 157 -3.39 -10.68 21.88
CA TYR A 157 -3.92 -9.92 23.02
C TYR A 157 -3.33 -8.51 23.07
N ALA A 158 -4.17 -7.53 23.38
CA ALA A 158 -3.74 -6.20 23.78
C ALA A 158 -3.86 -6.10 25.30
N ARG A 159 -2.75 -5.86 25.99
CA ARG A 159 -2.80 -5.52 27.41
C ARG A 159 -3.32 -4.10 27.57
N VAL A 160 -4.23 -3.89 28.50
CA VAL A 160 -4.80 -2.58 28.84
C VAL A 160 -4.67 -2.42 30.35
N LYS A 161 -4.07 -1.32 30.81
CA LYS A 161 -3.96 -1.01 32.23
C LYS A 161 -4.97 0.04 32.63
N ALA A 162 -5.74 -0.25 33.67
CA ALA A 162 -6.47 0.73 34.47
C ALA A 162 -5.55 1.20 35.59
N TYR A 163 -5.22 2.48 35.62
CA TYR A 163 -4.23 3.03 36.54
C TYR A 163 -4.88 3.65 37.77
N TYR A 164 -4.31 3.39 38.93
CA TYR A 164 -4.75 3.96 40.19
C TYR A 164 -3.56 4.53 40.95
N THR A 165 -3.80 5.53 41.79
CA THR A 165 -2.80 6.04 42.74
C THR A 165 -3.40 6.20 44.12
N HIS A 166 -2.63 6.59 45.12
CA HIS A 166 -3.11 6.76 46.49
C HIS A 166 -2.53 7.98 47.22
N ASP A 167 -3.23 8.42 48.27
CA ASP A 167 -2.71 9.39 49.25
C ASP A 167 -2.26 8.71 50.57
N GLU A 168 -1.70 9.51 51.49
CA GLU A 168 -1.25 9.10 52.82
C GLU A 168 -2.40 8.65 53.76
N TYR A 169 -3.63 9.07 53.46
CA TYR A 169 -4.85 8.68 54.19
C TYR A 169 -5.45 7.36 53.66
N GLY A 170 -4.82 6.75 52.66
CA GLY A 170 -5.25 5.48 52.06
C GLY A 170 -6.40 5.63 51.09
N ASN A 171 -6.73 6.83 50.62
CA ASN A 171 -7.68 6.96 49.51
C ASN A 171 -6.99 6.57 48.20
N VAL A 172 -7.76 5.91 47.31
CA VAL A 172 -7.32 5.40 46.02
C VAL A 172 -8.05 6.16 44.92
N TYR A 173 -7.31 6.60 43.92
CA TYR A 173 -7.80 7.47 42.87
C TYR A 173 -7.51 6.91 41.48
N PRO A 174 -8.49 6.84 40.58
CA PRO A 174 -8.25 6.57 39.17
C PRO A 174 -7.39 7.68 38.56
N ILE A 175 -6.43 7.30 37.72
CA ILE A 175 -5.61 8.24 36.96
C ILE A 175 -5.62 7.88 35.47
N VAL A 176 -5.40 8.90 34.64
CA VAL A 176 -5.16 8.74 33.20
C VAL A 176 -3.95 9.58 32.80
N PRO A 177 -3.17 9.16 31.79
CA PRO A 177 -2.06 9.96 31.29
C PRO A 177 -2.59 11.22 30.60
N LEU A 178 -1.96 12.36 30.85
CA LEU A 178 -2.13 13.57 30.05
C LEU A 178 -1.53 13.35 28.66
N PRO A 179 -2.25 13.72 27.58
CA PRO A 179 -1.58 13.87 26.31
C PRO A 179 -0.60 15.05 26.41
N HIS A 180 0.67 14.80 26.12
CA HIS A 180 1.62 15.87 25.88
C HIS A 180 1.21 16.58 24.57
N TYR A 181 1.34 17.90 24.54
CA TYR A 181 1.37 18.65 23.29
C TYR A 181 2.24 19.89 23.57
N PRO A 182 3.43 19.99 22.95
CA PRO A 182 4.38 21.04 23.28
C PRO A 182 3.87 22.47 23.03
N ASP A 183 2.99 22.67 22.03
CA ASP A 183 2.70 24.00 21.46
C ASP A 183 1.21 24.45 21.53
N ALA A 184 0.33 23.71 22.19
CA ALA A 184 -1.11 23.98 22.28
C ALA A 184 -1.42 24.14 23.75
N PRO A 185 -1.87 25.33 24.16
CA PRO A 185 -2.35 25.50 25.51
C PRO A 185 -3.51 24.54 25.76
N ILE A 186 -3.48 23.83 26.88
CA ILE A 186 -4.67 23.16 27.41
C ILE A 186 -5.77 24.22 27.44
N LEU A 187 -6.90 23.98 26.76
CA LEU A 187 -7.97 24.97 26.70
C LEU A 187 -8.43 25.33 28.13
N ASP A 188 -8.57 26.62 28.41
CA ASP A 188 -9.22 27.10 29.64
C ASP A 188 -10.60 26.46 29.83
N GLU A 189 -11.29 26.11 28.74
CA GLU A 189 -12.57 25.39 28.75
C GLU A 189 -12.45 23.93 29.25
N SER A 190 -11.36 23.21 28.97
CA SER A 190 -11.16 21.85 29.49
C SER A 190 -10.77 21.88 30.97
N VAL A 191 -9.94 22.84 31.38
CA VAL A 191 -9.66 23.11 32.79
C VAL A 191 -10.95 23.52 33.52
N LYS A 192 -11.76 24.38 32.91
CA LYS A 192 -13.08 24.78 33.42
C LYS A 192 -14.03 23.59 33.50
N ARG A 193 -14.07 22.71 32.50
CA ARG A 193 -14.90 21.50 32.50
C ARG A 193 -14.50 20.51 33.59
N VAL A 194 -13.19 20.33 33.82
CA VAL A 194 -12.70 19.52 34.94
C VAL A 194 -13.08 20.14 36.28
N LYS A 195 -12.91 21.46 36.43
CA LYS A 195 -13.37 22.21 37.61
C LYS A 195 -14.89 22.15 37.81
N GLU A 196 -15.69 22.20 36.74
CA GLU A 196 -17.16 22.11 36.79
C GLU A 196 -17.64 20.72 37.18
N LEU A 197 -17.05 19.67 36.58
CA LEU A 197 -17.36 18.30 36.95
C LEU A 197 -16.92 18.00 38.39
N TYR A 198 -15.85 18.65 38.88
CA TYR A 198 -15.24 18.39 40.19
C TYR A 198 -14.78 19.68 40.89
N PRO A 199 -15.69 20.43 41.55
CA PRO A 199 -15.46 21.78 42.06
C PRO A 199 -14.37 21.97 43.13
N ASN A 200 -13.70 20.90 43.58
CA ASN A 200 -12.70 20.94 44.64
C ASN A 200 -11.44 20.10 44.32
N LYS A 201 -11.09 19.92 43.04
CA LYS A 201 -9.91 19.15 42.64
C LYS A 201 -8.87 20.02 41.93
N MET A 202 -7.62 19.88 42.37
CA MET A 202 -6.47 20.47 41.67
C MET A 202 -6.27 19.71 40.35
N VAL A 203 -5.95 20.44 39.28
CA VAL A 203 -5.57 19.84 37.99
C VAL A 203 -4.05 19.76 37.97
N PRO A 204 -3.45 18.57 38.09
CA PRO A 204 -2.00 18.41 38.02
C PRO A 204 -1.43 18.97 36.71
N ARG A 205 -0.23 19.54 36.77
CA ARG A 205 0.51 20.00 35.58
C ARG A 205 1.49 18.96 35.03
N SER A 206 1.64 17.81 35.69
CA SER A 206 2.50 16.71 35.24
C SER A 206 1.72 15.65 34.46
N GLY A 207 2.44 14.72 33.81
CA GLY A 207 1.92 13.76 32.82
C GLY A 207 0.82 12.78 33.27
N TRP A 208 0.38 12.78 34.53
CA TRP A 208 -0.70 11.93 35.04
C TRP A 208 -1.72 12.74 35.82
N ILE A 209 -3.00 12.55 35.49
CA ILE A 209 -4.08 13.28 36.15
C ILE A 209 -5.03 12.32 36.85
N ARG A 210 -5.33 12.66 38.10
CA ARG A 210 -6.46 12.13 38.85
C ARG A 210 -7.77 12.47 38.16
N VAL A 211 -8.54 11.44 37.82
CA VAL A 211 -9.88 11.57 37.25
C VAL A 211 -10.88 10.71 38.01
N PRO A 212 -12.18 11.02 37.94
CA PRO A 212 -13.16 10.13 38.53
C PRO A 212 -13.37 8.87 37.71
N LEU A 213 -13.85 7.83 38.37
CA LEU A 213 -13.88 6.48 37.83
C LEU A 213 -14.57 6.41 36.46
N GLN A 214 -15.73 7.08 36.31
CA GLN A 214 -16.45 7.13 35.04
C GLN A 214 -15.61 7.67 33.88
N ILE A 215 -14.77 8.69 34.11
CA ILE A 215 -13.90 9.26 33.07
C ILE A 215 -12.81 8.27 32.67
N GLN A 216 -12.22 7.57 33.64
CA GLN A 216 -11.28 6.49 33.35
C GLN A 216 -11.97 5.36 32.56
N LEU A 217 -13.17 4.95 32.94
CA LEU A 217 -13.91 3.89 32.24
C LEU A 217 -14.24 4.28 30.79
N GLU A 218 -14.61 5.54 30.52
CA GLU A 218 -14.80 6.02 29.13
C GLU A 218 -13.49 6.03 28.33
N ASN A 219 -12.37 6.40 28.95
CA ASN A 219 -11.05 6.29 28.32
C ASN A 219 -10.70 4.83 28.00
N LEU A 220 -10.93 3.91 28.95
CA LEU A 220 -10.72 2.48 28.75
C LEU A 220 -11.62 1.93 27.63
N LYS A 221 -12.91 2.32 27.58
CA LYS A 221 -13.84 1.97 26.49
C LYS A 221 -13.26 2.35 25.14
N TRP A 222 -12.69 3.56 25.03
CA TRP A 222 -12.04 4.00 23.80
C TRP A 222 -10.80 3.18 23.45
N ILE A 223 -9.87 2.99 24.39
CA ILE A 223 -8.63 2.20 24.18
C ILE A 223 -8.96 0.77 23.75
N ILE A 224 -9.92 0.13 24.44
CA ILE A 224 -10.41 -1.22 24.11
C ILE A 224 -11.00 -1.25 22.71
N SER A 225 -11.80 -0.25 22.32
CA SER A 225 -12.36 -0.18 20.96
C SER A 225 -11.26 -0.08 19.89
N MET A 226 -10.16 0.63 20.19
CA MET A 226 -9.01 0.78 19.30
C MET A 226 -8.18 -0.51 19.18
N ALA A 227 -8.10 -1.31 20.23
CA ALA A 227 -7.49 -2.63 20.15
C ALA A 227 -8.40 -3.63 19.40
N ARG A 228 -9.69 -3.69 19.75
CA ARG A 228 -10.66 -4.61 19.14
C ARG A 228 -10.84 -4.37 17.65
N LYS A 229 -10.74 -3.13 17.15
CA LYS A 229 -10.80 -2.85 15.69
C LYS A 229 -9.70 -3.57 14.90
N TRP A 230 -8.58 -3.91 15.54
CA TRP A 230 -7.46 -4.68 14.98
C TRP A 230 -7.55 -6.20 15.25
N GLY A 231 -8.68 -6.66 15.81
CA GLY A 231 -8.90 -8.07 16.13
C GLY A 231 -8.02 -8.56 17.28
N PHE A 232 -7.78 -7.71 18.28
CA PHE A 232 -7.17 -8.11 19.55
C PHE A 232 -8.25 -8.52 20.55
N GLU A 233 -7.98 -9.61 21.27
CA GLU A 233 -8.58 -9.89 22.58
C GLU A 233 -7.92 -8.98 23.63
N ILE A 234 -8.59 -8.77 24.76
CA ILE A 234 -8.17 -7.81 25.79
C ILE A 234 -7.73 -8.54 27.05
N PHE A 235 -6.55 -8.14 27.54
CA PHE A 235 -6.13 -8.40 28.91
C PHE A 235 -6.20 -7.09 29.71
N LEU A 236 -7.22 -6.94 30.55
CA LEU A 236 -7.41 -5.78 31.42
C LEU A 236 -6.76 -6.02 32.78
N HIS A 237 -5.90 -5.11 33.21
CA HIS A 237 -5.10 -5.22 34.42
C HIS A 237 -5.22 -3.94 35.26
N ALA A 238 -5.47 -4.04 36.56
CA ALA A 238 -5.59 -2.92 37.47
C ALA A 238 -4.27 -2.61 38.19
N GLN A 239 -3.53 -1.61 37.72
CA GLN A 239 -2.21 -1.28 38.25
C GLN A 239 -2.24 -0.11 39.23
N LEU A 240 -1.61 -0.27 40.39
CA LEU A 240 -1.26 0.86 41.26
C LEU A 240 0.02 1.54 40.76
N PHE A 241 0.00 2.85 40.68
CA PHE A 241 1.10 3.71 40.24
C PHE A 241 1.38 4.77 41.30
N TYR A 242 2.65 4.91 41.68
CA TYR A 242 3.08 5.73 42.81
C TYR A 242 3.37 7.15 42.35
N VAL A 243 2.31 7.91 42.10
CA VAL A 243 2.37 9.34 41.81
C VAL A 243 1.66 10.11 42.91
N ASP A 244 2.09 11.34 43.12
CA ASP A 244 1.37 12.29 43.94
C ASP A 244 -0.03 12.53 43.35
N PRO A 245 -1.12 12.34 44.10
CA PRO A 245 -2.47 12.52 43.56
C PRO A 245 -2.83 13.99 43.26
N ASP A 246 -2.08 14.95 43.82
CA ASP A 246 -2.32 16.38 43.66
C ASP A 246 -1.35 17.00 42.65
N THR A 247 -0.05 16.66 42.72
CA THR A 247 0.95 17.20 41.78
C THR A 247 1.13 16.34 40.53
N GLY A 248 0.78 15.04 40.60
CA GLY A 248 1.03 14.03 39.58
C GLY A 248 2.51 13.65 39.45
N GLU A 249 3.39 14.11 40.33
CA GLU A 249 4.82 13.80 40.30
C GLU A 249 5.08 12.38 40.82
N ALA A 250 6.06 11.69 40.25
CA ALA A 250 6.45 10.37 40.74
C ALA A 250 6.91 10.38 42.19
N ARG A 251 6.61 9.29 42.90
CA ARG A 251 6.98 9.07 44.29
C ARG A 251 7.55 7.66 44.47
N ASP A 252 8.48 7.53 45.41
CA ASP A 252 8.96 6.22 45.85
C ASP A 252 7.82 5.39 46.50
N PRO A 253 7.78 4.07 46.22
CA PRO A 253 6.82 3.16 46.84
C PRO A 253 7.22 2.82 48.28
N ASP A 254 6.94 3.71 49.23
CA ASP A 254 7.24 3.50 50.66
C ASP A 254 5.97 3.23 51.49
N PRO A 255 5.80 2.01 52.04
CA PRO A 255 4.68 1.65 52.91
C PRO A 255 4.58 2.47 54.20
N SER A 256 5.68 3.04 54.69
CA SER A 256 5.71 3.84 55.92
C SER A 256 4.93 5.16 55.81
N ARG A 257 4.50 5.54 54.59
CA ARG A 257 3.74 6.75 54.31
C ARG A 257 2.23 6.65 54.59
N LEU A 258 1.69 5.45 54.85
CA LEU A 258 0.29 5.32 55.26
C LEU A 258 0.11 5.71 56.72
N LEU A 259 -0.78 6.66 57.00
CA LEU A 259 -1.12 7.08 58.36
C LEU A 259 -1.85 5.96 59.13
N PRO A 260 -1.81 5.96 60.48
CA PRO A 260 -2.60 5.03 61.29
C PRO A 260 -4.08 5.03 60.89
N GLY A 261 -4.64 3.85 60.59
CA GLY A 261 -6.03 3.68 60.14
C GLY A 261 -6.24 3.77 58.62
N ALA A 262 -5.30 4.31 57.85
CA ALA A 262 -5.39 4.45 56.39
C ALA A 262 -5.54 3.11 55.66
N LYS A 263 -4.95 2.03 56.20
CA LYS A 263 -5.06 0.65 55.68
C LYS A 263 -6.50 0.21 55.48
N LYS A 264 -7.41 0.52 56.41
CA LYS A 264 -8.82 0.12 56.31
C LYS A 264 -9.52 0.86 55.16
N THR A 265 -9.26 2.16 55.03
CA THR A 265 -9.77 2.99 53.92
C THR A 265 -9.27 2.47 52.58
N TYR A 266 -7.97 2.17 52.49
CA TYR A 266 -7.33 1.64 51.29
C TYR A 266 -7.95 0.33 50.83
N LEU A 267 -8.00 -0.68 51.70
CA LEU A 267 -8.55 -1.99 51.35
C LEU A 267 -10.04 -1.90 50.97
N LYS A 268 -10.82 -1.05 51.66
CA LYS A 268 -12.23 -0.79 51.30
C LYS A 268 -12.36 -0.23 49.88
N GLN A 269 -11.58 0.79 49.53
CA GLN A 269 -11.67 1.40 48.19
C GLN A 269 -11.11 0.48 47.10
N ARG A 270 -10.04 -0.30 47.38
CA ARG A 270 -9.54 -1.33 46.46
C ARG A 270 -10.60 -2.39 46.16
N LYS A 271 -11.38 -2.81 47.17
CA LYS A 271 -12.53 -3.71 46.99
C LYS A 271 -13.57 -3.12 46.04
N GLU A 272 -14.02 -1.90 46.31
CA GLU A 272 -15.02 -1.21 45.48
C GLU A 272 -14.56 -1.08 44.03
N ILE A 273 -13.29 -0.68 43.82
CA ILE A 273 -12.68 -0.57 42.49
C ILE A 273 -12.61 -1.93 41.77
N ALA A 274 -12.20 -3.01 42.46
CA ALA A 274 -12.08 -4.33 41.86
C ALA A 274 -13.43 -4.88 41.38
N LEU A 275 -14.49 -4.68 42.17
CA LEU A 275 -15.85 -5.08 41.79
C LEU A 275 -16.39 -4.25 40.62
N GLU A 276 -16.14 -2.94 40.63
CA GLU A 276 -16.56 -2.08 39.52
C GLU A 276 -15.82 -2.42 38.21
N LEU A 277 -14.53 -2.73 38.31
CA LEU A 277 -13.77 -3.15 37.14
C LEU A 277 -14.21 -4.53 36.62
N ALA A 278 -14.68 -5.42 37.50
CA ALA A 278 -15.30 -6.69 37.09
C ALA A 278 -16.64 -6.46 36.36
N ASN A 279 -17.50 -5.56 36.84
CA ASN A 279 -18.73 -5.16 36.15
C ASN A 279 -18.43 -4.58 34.76
N PHE A 280 -17.45 -3.66 34.69
CA PHE A 280 -16.98 -3.09 33.45
C PHE A 280 -16.43 -4.15 32.47
N ALA A 281 -15.66 -5.10 32.99
CA ALA A 281 -15.08 -6.17 32.20
C ALA A 281 -16.16 -7.09 31.61
N GLU A 282 -17.23 -7.38 32.36
CA GLU A 282 -18.38 -8.13 31.86
C GLU A 282 -19.15 -7.33 30.80
N GLU A 283 -19.45 -6.05 31.05
CA GLU A 283 -20.12 -5.15 30.08
C GLU A 283 -19.36 -5.13 28.74
N MET A 284 -18.03 -5.02 28.81
CA MET A 284 -17.14 -4.91 27.66
C MET A 284 -16.69 -6.27 27.09
N LYS A 285 -17.17 -7.38 27.66
CA LYS A 285 -16.83 -8.78 27.30
C LYS A 285 -15.32 -9.04 27.25
N ILE A 286 -14.60 -8.54 28.23
CA ILE A 286 -13.14 -8.67 28.33
C ILE A 286 -12.76 -10.14 28.51
N GLU A 287 -11.70 -10.57 27.82
CA GLU A 287 -11.33 -11.99 27.75
C GLU A 287 -10.47 -12.43 28.95
N LEU A 288 -9.59 -11.56 29.44
CA LEU A 288 -8.76 -11.80 30.63
C LEU A 288 -8.75 -10.57 31.55
N LEU A 289 -8.99 -10.77 32.83
CA LEU A 289 -9.04 -9.72 33.84
C LEU A 289 -8.12 -10.03 35.03
N GLU A 290 -7.34 -9.04 35.45
CA GLU A 290 -6.71 -8.96 36.77
C GLU A 290 -7.22 -7.67 37.44
N PRO A 291 -8.32 -7.74 38.22
CA PRO A 291 -8.97 -6.58 38.79
C PRO A 291 -8.23 -6.01 40.02
N LEU A 292 -7.30 -6.79 40.57
CA LEU A 292 -6.51 -6.43 41.73
C LEU A 292 -5.09 -6.99 41.58
N THR A 293 -4.20 -6.16 41.02
CA THR A 293 -2.75 -6.45 41.02
C THR A 293 -2.19 -6.09 42.39
N PHE A 294 -1.25 -6.91 42.89
CA PHE A 294 -0.56 -6.64 44.15
C PHE A 294 0.24 -5.33 44.07
N SER A 295 0.20 -4.55 45.14
CA SER A 295 1.11 -3.43 45.36
C SER A 295 2.30 -3.87 46.22
N THR A 296 3.37 -3.09 46.18
CA THR A 296 4.43 -3.15 47.19
C THR A 296 4.01 -2.51 48.52
N LEU A 297 2.82 -1.88 48.58
CA LEU A 297 2.31 -1.18 49.75
C LEU A 297 1.72 -2.13 50.81
N LEU A 298 0.78 -2.99 50.41
CA LEU A 298 0.06 -3.92 51.28
C LEU A 298 -0.07 -5.31 50.62
N ARG A 299 1.07 -5.88 50.21
CA ARG A 299 1.14 -7.09 49.38
C ARG A 299 0.30 -8.25 49.94
N LYS A 300 0.50 -8.62 51.20
CA LYS A 300 -0.20 -9.77 51.80
C LYS A 300 -1.71 -9.53 51.85
N GLU A 301 -2.12 -8.35 52.30
CA GLU A 301 -3.52 -8.02 52.49
C GLU A 301 -4.28 -7.87 51.19
N GLU A 302 -3.64 -7.39 50.13
CA GLU A 302 -4.25 -7.32 48.80
C GLU A 302 -4.46 -8.70 48.18
N PHE A 303 -3.54 -9.65 48.36
CA PHE A 303 -3.77 -11.03 47.94
C PHE A 303 -4.92 -11.69 48.73
N LEU A 304 -4.96 -11.47 50.04
CA LEU A 304 -6.07 -11.95 50.88
C LEU A 304 -7.40 -11.31 50.47
N LEU A 305 -7.40 -10.02 50.15
CA LEU A 305 -8.58 -9.33 49.65
C LEU A 305 -9.03 -9.91 48.31
N TYR A 306 -8.13 -10.18 47.37
CA TYR A 306 -8.51 -10.77 46.09
C TYR A 306 -9.10 -12.18 46.28
N LYS A 307 -8.53 -12.99 47.19
CA LYS A 307 -9.10 -14.29 47.57
C LYS A 307 -10.51 -14.13 48.16
N GLU A 308 -10.72 -13.19 49.07
CA GLU A 308 -12.03 -12.91 49.67
C GLU A 308 -13.07 -12.53 48.61
N LEU A 309 -12.68 -11.69 47.65
CA LEU A 309 -13.57 -11.18 46.60
C LEU A 309 -13.84 -12.17 45.48
N LEU A 310 -13.05 -13.25 45.37
CA LEU A 310 -13.12 -14.17 44.23
C LEU A 310 -14.53 -14.73 43.96
N PRO A 311 -15.31 -15.19 44.96
CA PRO A 311 -16.68 -15.68 44.71
C PRO A 311 -17.61 -14.59 44.17
N GLU A 312 -17.46 -13.36 44.66
CA GLU A 312 -18.27 -12.22 44.22
C GLU A 312 -17.89 -11.78 42.80
N ILE A 313 -16.58 -11.69 42.51
CA ILE A 313 -16.07 -11.40 41.16
C ILE A 313 -16.55 -12.45 40.17
N ARG A 314 -16.50 -13.75 40.53
CA ARG A 314 -16.99 -14.84 39.66
C ARG A 314 -18.50 -14.82 39.43
N ARG A 315 -19.29 -14.24 40.34
CA ARG A 315 -20.72 -14.01 40.13
C ARG A 315 -20.97 -12.87 39.13
N ILE A 316 -20.07 -11.89 39.07
CA ILE A 316 -20.18 -10.70 38.21
C ILE A 316 -19.60 -10.96 36.81
N TYR A 317 -18.41 -11.56 36.75
CA TYR A 317 -17.59 -11.64 35.55
C TYR A 317 -17.33 -13.08 35.12
N SER A 318 -17.66 -13.37 33.86
CA SER A 318 -17.66 -14.70 33.26
C SER A 318 -16.36 -15.06 32.53
N GLY A 319 -15.51 -14.08 32.22
CA GLY A 319 -14.25 -14.30 31.50
C GLY A 319 -13.14 -14.90 32.36
N LYS A 320 -11.90 -14.94 31.82
CA LYS A 320 -10.77 -15.54 32.53
C LYS A 320 -10.22 -14.59 33.59
N LEU A 321 -9.79 -15.13 34.72
CA LEU A 321 -9.12 -14.37 35.77
C LEU A 321 -7.63 -14.70 35.84
N ALA A 322 -6.82 -13.67 36.00
CA ALA A 322 -5.42 -13.78 36.34
C ALA A 322 -5.14 -13.29 37.76
N ILE A 323 -4.06 -13.83 38.34
CA ILE A 323 -3.51 -13.41 39.62
C ILE A 323 -1.98 -13.47 39.55
N SER A 324 -1.32 -12.41 40.00
CA SER A 324 0.14 -12.38 40.19
C SER A 324 0.60 -13.42 41.21
N ASP A 325 1.82 -13.93 41.02
CA ASP A 325 2.43 -14.90 41.95
C ASP A 325 2.49 -14.34 43.40
N PRO A 326 1.76 -14.95 44.35
CA PRO A 326 1.79 -14.52 45.75
C PRO A 326 3.12 -14.87 46.44
N GLY A 327 3.93 -15.75 45.84
CA GLY A 327 5.20 -16.24 46.36
C GLY A 327 5.03 -17.44 47.29
N LYS A 328 6.14 -18.17 47.52
CA LYS A 328 6.19 -19.42 48.30
C LYS A 328 5.59 -19.29 49.71
N GLU A 329 5.72 -18.13 50.34
CA GLU A 329 5.24 -17.89 51.71
C GLU A 329 3.72 -17.76 51.81
N LEU A 330 3.06 -17.30 50.74
CA LEU A 330 1.63 -17.01 50.73
C LEU A 330 0.84 -17.97 49.84
N ILE A 331 1.49 -18.73 48.95
CA ILE A 331 0.80 -19.55 47.95
C ILE A 331 -0.19 -20.56 48.54
N ASP A 332 0.15 -21.17 49.68
CA ASP A 332 -0.71 -22.14 50.35
C ASP A 332 -1.83 -21.47 51.17
N GLU A 333 -1.58 -20.26 51.69
CA GLU A 333 -2.60 -19.45 52.36
C GLU A 333 -3.61 -18.89 51.36
N ILE A 334 -3.16 -18.38 50.22
CA ILE A 334 -4.00 -17.78 49.19
C ILE A 334 -4.74 -18.87 48.42
N GLY A 335 -4.01 -19.86 47.89
CA GLY A 335 -4.52 -20.86 46.96
C GLY A 335 -4.93 -20.25 45.62
N LEU A 336 -4.82 -21.00 44.52
CA LEU A 336 -5.14 -20.50 43.17
C LEU A 336 -6.42 -21.09 42.57
N ASN A 337 -7.23 -21.79 43.38
CA ASN A 337 -8.49 -22.35 42.93
C ASN A 337 -9.44 -21.24 42.48
N GLY A 338 -9.99 -21.37 41.27
CA GLY A 338 -10.89 -20.37 40.69
C GLY A 338 -10.20 -19.28 39.88
N PHE A 339 -8.87 -19.31 39.72
CA PHE A 339 -8.13 -18.53 38.73
C PHE A 339 -7.82 -19.37 37.48
N ASP A 340 -7.62 -18.71 36.35
CA ASP A 340 -7.26 -19.38 35.08
C ASP A 340 -5.75 -19.27 34.80
N TYR A 341 -5.16 -18.13 35.18
CA TYR A 341 -3.75 -17.83 34.94
C TYR A 341 -3.06 -17.31 36.20
N MET A 342 -1.89 -17.87 36.49
CA MET A 342 -0.89 -17.28 37.38
C MET A 342 0.07 -16.43 36.56
N ILE A 343 0.27 -15.20 36.99
CA ILE A 343 1.19 -14.24 36.37
C ILE A 343 2.56 -14.38 37.03
N ILE A 344 3.58 -14.58 36.20
CA ILE A 344 4.98 -14.70 36.62
C ILE A 344 5.77 -13.52 36.06
N LEU A 345 6.58 -12.90 36.92
CA LEU A 345 7.46 -11.78 36.59
C LEU A 345 8.91 -12.26 36.64
N PRO A 346 9.55 -12.60 35.50
CA PRO A 346 10.86 -13.25 35.50
C PRO A 346 11.98 -12.44 36.18
N GLY A 347 11.90 -11.11 36.13
CA GLY A 347 12.87 -10.23 36.81
C GLY A 347 12.77 -10.28 38.33
N TRP A 348 11.63 -10.67 38.89
CA TRP A 348 11.39 -10.75 40.33
C TRP A 348 11.68 -12.13 40.91
N ALA A 349 12.29 -13.04 40.15
CA ALA A 349 12.69 -14.34 40.68
C ALA A 349 13.60 -14.14 41.93
N PRO A 350 13.32 -14.81 43.06
CA PRO A 350 14.15 -14.73 44.26
C PRO A 350 15.58 -15.20 43.96
N ARG A 351 16.59 -14.40 44.34
CA ARG A 351 18.00 -14.73 44.12
C ARG A 351 18.94 -13.93 45.04
N PRO A 352 20.17 -14.40 45.30
CA PRO A 352 21.19 -13.61 45.98
C PRO A 352 21.57 -12.35 45.19
N LEU A 353 22.07 -11.33 45.89
CA LEU A 353 22.59 -10.12 45.26
C LEU A 353 23.97 -10.35 44.63
N ASP A 354 24.29 -9.57 43.62
CA ASP A 354 25.59 -9.50 42.94
C ASP A 354 26.07 -10.83 42.34
N ILE A 355 25.17 -11.57 41.71
CA ILE A 355 25.47 -12.88 41.09
C ILE A 355 25.95 -12.76 39.64
N GLY A 356 26.67 -13.77 39.15
CA GLY A 356 27.10 -13.87 37.76
C GLY A 356 25.98 -14.32 36.80
N LEU A 357 26.23 -14.21 35.49
CA LEU A 357 25.26 -14.55 34.43
C LEU A 357 24.69 -15.97 34.56
N SER A 358 25.54 -16.98 34.79
CA SER A 358 25.08 -18.39 34.90
C SER A 358 24.24 -18.64 36.15
N GLU A 359 24.59 -18.03 37.28
CA GLU A 359 23.79 -18.11 38.51
C GLU A 359 22.43 -17.42 38.33
N TRP A 360 22.40 -16.34 37.54
CA TRP A 360 21.18 -15.66 37.17
C TRP A 360 20.27 -16.55 36.31
N GLU A 361 20.83 -17.25 35.30
CA GLU A 361 20.12 -18.24 34.48
C GLU A 361 19.54 -19.37 35.33
N ASN A 362 20.32 -19.90 36.27
CA ASN A 362 19.86 -20.94 37.20
C ASN A 362 18.69 -20.45 38.06
N SER A 363 18.81 -19.26 38.66
CA SER A 363 17.74 -18.66 39.48
C SER A 363 16.44 -18.44 38.69
N LEU A 364 16.55 -18.06 37.41
CA LEU A 364 15.39 -17.96 36.53
C LEU A 364 14.75 -19.34 36.29
N ASN A 365 15.55 -20.36 35.99
CA ASN A 365 15.03 -21.71 35.76
C ASN A 365 14.35 -22.27 37.02
N ASP A 366 14.97 -22.13 38.20
CA ASP A 366 14.40 -22.57 39.47
C ASP A 366 13.05 -21.91 39.75
N TYR A 367 12.91 -20.63 39.40
CA TYR A 367 11.65 -19.91 39.57
C TYR A 367 10.57 -20.34 38.57
N LEU A 368 10.94 -20.61 37.32
CA LEU A 368 10.01 -21.15 36.33
C LEU A 368 9.61 -22.59 36.65
N ASP A 369 10.50 -23.39 37.22
CA ASP A 369 10.21 -24.76 37.64
C ASP A 369 9.29 -24.78 38.87
N TYR A 370 9.54 -23.88 39.83
CA TYR A 370 8.58 -23.59 40.91
C TYR A 370 7.21 -23.21 40.34
N ALA A 371 7.17 -22.31 39.35
CA ALA A 371 5.91 -21.88 38.76
C ALA A 371 5.16 -23.04 38.09
N GLU A 372 5.85 -23.98 37.41
CA GLU A 372 5.21 -25.18 36.85
C GLU A 372 4.65 -26.11 37.93
N LEU A 373 5.36 -26.29 39.05
CA LEU A 373 4.86 -27.08 40.17
C LEU A 373 3.59 -26.46 40.78
N VAL A 374 3.56 -25.14 40.96
CA VAL A 374 2.38 -24.42 41.44
C VAL A 374 1.23 -24.52 40.44
N ALA A 375 1.53 -24.32 39.15
CA ALA A 375 0.55 -24.40 38.09
C ALA A 375 -0.09 -25.80 38.00
N GLU A 376 0.72 -26.85 38.13
CA GLU A 376 0.24 -28.22 38.19
C GLU A 376 -0.61 -28.49 39.43
N LYS A 377 -0.15 -28.07 40.62
CA LYS A 377 -0.88 -28.23 41.89
C LYS A 377 -2.28 -27.65 41.86
N TYR A 378 -2.45 -26.47 41.28
CA TYR A 378 -3.73 -25.74 41.27
C TYR A 378 -4.49 -25.81 39.93
N GLY A 379 -3.95 -26.50 38.92
CA GLY A 379 -4.57 -26.60 37.60
C GLY A 379 -4.65 -25.28 36.82
N VAL A 380 -3.78 -24.32 37.13
CA VAL A 380 -3.75 -23.00 36.47
C VAL A 380 -2.72 -22.98 35.34
N LYS A 381 -2.86 -22.03 34.41
CA LYS A 381 -1.85 -21.78 33.36
C LYS A 381 -0.92 -20.65 33.78
N ILE A 382 0.22 -20.51 33.12
CA ILE A 382 1.19 -19.45 33.42
C ILE A 382 1.18 -18.40 32.30
N LEU A 383 1.14 -17.13 32.69
CA LEU A 383 1.34 -15.96 31.85
C LEU A 383 2.61 -15.22 32.30
N LEU A 384 3.66 -15.21 31.46
CA LEU A 384 4.87 -14.44 31.73
C LEU A 384 4.68 -12.99 31.32
N LEU A 385 4.95 -12.05 32.22
CA LEU A 385 4.83 -10.62 31.94
C LEU A 385 6.16 -9.89 31.90
N TYR A 386 6.18 -8.79 31.15
CA TYR A 386 7.33 -7.89 31.00
C TYR A 386 8.57 -8.56 30.39
N VAL A 387 8.37 -9.42 29.41
CA VAL A 387 9.49 -9.99 28.64
C VAL A 387 10.13 -8.88 27.80
N GLY A 388 11.45 -8.70 27.97
CA GLY A 388 12.23 -7.61 27.36
C GLY A 388 12.68 -6.50 28.32
N HIS A 389 12.27 -6.59 29.59
CA HIS A 389 12.56 -5.61 30.63
C HIS A 389 13.89 -5.92 31.36
N ILE A 390 15.01 -5.60 30.72
CA ILE A 390 16.36 -5.98 31.21
C ILE A 390 16.77 -5.27 32.50
N ASP A 391 16.26 -4.07 32.75
CA ASP A 391 16.56 -3.27 33.95
C ASP A 391 16.10 -3.94 35.25
N TRP A 392 15.17 -4.89 35.21
CA TRP A 392 14.89 -5.73 36.37
C TRP A 392 16.07 -6.59 36.80
N ILE A 393 16.96 -6.96 35.88
CA ILE A 393 18.20 -7.67 36.21
C ILE A 393 19.04 -6.79 37.15
N MET A 394 19.03 -5.48 36.95
CA MET A 394 19.81 -4.54 37.75
C MET A 394 19.38 -4.51 39.22
N ASN A 395 18.10 -4.80 39.53
CA ASN A 395 17.62 -4.93 40.91
C ASN A 395 18.32 -6.04 41.71
N SER A 396 19.03 -6.94 41.02
CA SER A 396 19.79 -8.02 41.64
C SER A 396 21.21 -7.61 42.04
N TYR A 397 21.59 -6.33 41.89
CA TYR A 397 22.95 -5.84 42.14
C TYR A 397 22.90 -4.67 43.13
N THR A 398 23.95 -4.50 43.95
CA THR A 398 24.00 -3.41 44.94
C THR A 398 24.41 -2.07 44.36
N ASP A 399 25.09 -2.07 43.21
CA ASP A 399 25.59 -0.89 42.52
C ASP A 399 25.84 -1.16 41.03
N GLU A 400 26.00 -0.09 40.23
CA GLU A 400 26.25 -0.17 38.78
C GLU A 400 27.58 -0.87 38.46
N GLN A 401 28.62 -0.69 39.27
CA GLN A 401 29.94 -1.29 39.02
C GLN A 401 29.86 -2.82 39.06
N LYS A 402 29.20 -3.39 40.07
CA LYS A 402 29.01 -4.84 40.17
C LYS A 402 28.14 -5.40 39.05
N PHE A 403 27.08 -4.67 38.66
CA PHE A 403 26.28 -5.05 37.49
C PHE A 403 27.13 -5.07 36.22
N GLU A 404 27.96 -4.05 36.01
CA GLU A 404 28.83 -3.98 34.85
C GLU A 404 29.88 -5.11 34.84
N GLU A 405 30.58 -5.32 35.96
CA GLU A 405 31.64 -6.32 36.09
C GLU A 405 31.13 -7.77 36.02
N LYS A 406 30.04 -8.08 36.71
CA LYS A 406 29.56 -9.47 36.87
C LYS A 406 28.58 -9.91 35.79
N PHE A 407 27.83 -8.97 35.21
CA PHE A 407 26.81 -9.27 34.19
C PHE A 407 27.18 -8.71 32.83
N MET A 408 27.34 -7.39 32.70
CA MET A 408 27.51 -6.74 31.39
C MET A 408 28.86 -7.06 30.72
N SER A 409 29.90 -7.38 31.49
CA SER A 409 31.19 -7.84 30.98
C SER A 409 31.06 -9.05 30.06
N LYS A 410 30.07 -9.94 30.29
CA LYS A 410 29.76 -11.09 29.44
C LYS A 410 29.19 -10.72 28.08
N PHE A 411 28.70 -9.50 27.93
CA PHE A 411 28.17 -8.94 26.70
C PHE A 411 29.10 -7.89 26.08
N ASN A 412 30.36 -7.82 26.53
CA ASN A 412 31.31 -6.76 26.19
C ASN A 412 30.69 -5.37 26.43
N TYR A 413 29.94 -5.22 27.52
CA TYR A 413 29.25 -3.99 27.90
C TYR A 413 28.21 -3.50 26.89
N SER A 414 27.78 -4.36 25.95
CA SER A 414 26.73 -4.05 24.97
C SER A 414 25.35 -4.35 25.54
N LEU A 415 24.62 -3.28 25.88
CA LEU A 415 23.22 -3.37 26.34
C LEU A 415 22.31 -4.06 25.32
N GLU A 416 22.52 -3.81 24.03
CA GLU A 416 21.75 -4.46 22.99
C GLU A 416 21.95 -5.98 22.98
N ARG A 417 23.21 -6.45 23.06
CA ARG A 417 23.49 -7.89 23.11
C ARG A 417 22.84 -8.54 24.33
N ALA A 418 22.91 -7.88 25.48
CA ALA A 418 22.30 -8.34 26.71
C ALA A 418 20.76 -8.44 26.59
N ARG A 419 20.08 -7.45 25.98
CA ARG A 419 18.62 -7.48 25.75
C ARG A 419 18.18 -8.59 24.82
N ILE A 420 18.92 -8.77 23.71
CA ILE A 420 18.64 -9.83 22.73
C ILE A 420 18.80 -11.20 23.39
N TRP A 421 19.87 -11.40 24.18
CA TRP A 421 20.06 -12.62 24.95
C TRP A 421 18.90 -12.85 25.92
N PHE A 422 18.51 -11.85 26.71
CA PHE A 422 17.48 -11.98 27.73
C PHE A 422 16.12 -12.38 27.15
N ILE A 423 15.72 -11.75 26.05
CA ILE A 423 14.46 -12.06 25.35
C ILE A 423 14.49 -13.49 24.80
N LYS A 424 15.59 -13.87 24.14
CA LYS A 424 15.73 -15.23 23.60
C LYS A 424 15.71 -16.28 24.69
N LEU A 425 16.45 -16.06 25.79
CA LEU A 425 16.45 -16.94 26.94
C LEU A 425 15.02 -17.17 27.45
N LEU A 426 14.27 -16.11 27.71
CA LEU A 426 12.89 -16.24 28.21
C LEU A 426 11.97 -16.94 27.21
N LEU A 427 12.07 -16.64 25.92
CA LEU A 427 11.27 -17.27 24.88
C LEU A 427 11.61 -18.76 24.72
N ASP A 428 12.89 -19.12 24.73
CA ASP A 428 13.35 -20.50 24.65
C ASP A 428 12.89 -21.29 25.89
N GLN A 429 12.98 -20.71 27.08
CA GLN A 429 12.48 -21.33 28.32
C GLN A 429 10.96 -21.46 28.35
N THR A 430 10.25 -20.44 27.83
CA THR A 430 8.79 -20.46 27.64
C THR A 430 8.35 -21.62 26.74
N LEU A 431 9.04 -21.79 25.61
CA LEU A 431 8.78 -22.86 24.65
C LEU A 431 9.37 -24.23 25.07
N LYS A 432 9.91 -24.39 26.27
CA LYS A 432 10.23 -25.72 26.82
C LYS A 432 9.17 -26.20 27.79
N ARG A 433 8.49 -25.28 28.47
CA ARG A 433 7.56 -25.55 29.56
C ARG A 433 6.13 -25.81 29.08
N ARG A 434 5.42 -26.65 29.82
CA ARG A 434 4.08 -27.15 29.46
C ARG A 434 3.00 -26.16 29.90
N PHE A 435 3.11 -25.61 31.11
CA PHE A 435 2.10 -24.77 31.74
C PHE A 435 2.17 -23.31 31.33
N ILE A 436 3.29 -22.86 30.74
CA ILE A 436 3.37 -21.52 30.15
C ILE A 436 2.57 -21.48 28.85
N LYS A 437 1.43 -20.76 28.91
CA LYS A 437 0.47 -20.61 27.79
C LYS A 437 0.29 -19.16 27.37
N GLY A 438 0.96 -18.23 28.06
CA GLY A 438 0.86 -16.82 27.79
C GLY A 438 2.19 -16.10 27.96
N ILE A 439 2.40 -15.08 27.13
CA ILE A 439 3.53 -14.16 27.24
C ILE A 439 3.08 -12.74 26.92
N ASP A 440 3.59 -11.76 27.67
CA ASP A 440 3.48 -10.34 27.41
C ASP A 440 4.88 -9.78 27.12
N ILE A 441 5.03 -9.21 25.93
CA ILE A 441 6.28 -8.60 25.47
C ILE A 441 6.19 -7.09 25.69
N HIS A 442 7.15 -6.52 26.39
CA HIS A 442 7.12 -5.11 26.78
C HIS A 442 8.22 -4.27 26.08
N PRO A 443 7.95 -3.72 24.87
CA PRO A 443 8.81 -2.72 24.26
C PRO A 443 8.60 -1.35 24.92
N ILE A 444 9.39 -1.08 25.97
CA ILE A 444 10.07 0.19 26.34
C ILE A 444 9.36 1.53 26.52
N LYS A 445 10.02 2.34 27.36
CA LYS A 445 9.92 3.78 27.63
C LYS A 445 8.60 4.29 28.19
N PHE A 446 8.12 3.70 29.27
CA PHE A 446 7.21 4.52 30.07
C PHE A 446 7.26 4.29 31.57
N PHE A 447 7.47 3.06 32.01
CA PHE A 447 7.04 2.74 33.36
C PHE A 447 8.01 3.14 34.48
N HIS A 448 9.27 3.46 34.17
CA HIS A 448 10.29 3.39 35.22
C HIS A 448 11.43 4.40 35.17
N SER A 449 11.42 5.41 34.27
CA SER A 449 12.31 6.58 34.43
C SER A 449 12.16 7.28 35.79
N GLU A 450 11.19 6.84 36.58
CA GLU A 450 10.85 7.32 37.90
C GLU A 450 11.08 6.28 39.02
N TYR A 451 11.55 5.06 38.72
CA TYR A 451 11.99 4.10 39.74
C TYR A 451 13.46 4.32 40.09
N PHE A 452 13.76 4.42 41.38
CA PHE A 452 15.06 4.81 41.90
C PHE A 452 15.97 3.58 42.06
N ILE A 453 16.51 3.06 40.96
CA ILE A 453 17.56 2.02 40.99
C ILE A 453 18.88 2.68 40.62
N PHE A 454 19.82 2.75 41.56
CA PHE A 454 21.12 3.44 41.42
C PHE A 454 21.05 4.94 41.07
N GLY A 455 19.86 5.55 41.15
CA GLY A 455 19.60 6.94 40.76
C GLY A 455 19.03 7.09 39.34
N ARG A 456 18.33 8.20 39.09
CA ARG A 456 17.53 8.43 37.86
C ARG A 456 18.34 8.30 36.57
N ASN A 457 19.60 8.78 36.56
CA ASN A 457 20.47 8.78 35.38
C ASN A 457 20.87 7.38 34.90
N VAL A 458 21.09 6.44 35.83
CA VAL A 458 21.47 5.07 35.49
C VAL A 458 20.27 4.34 34.88
N TYR A 459 19.09 4.53 35.45
CA TYR A 459 17.87 3.94 34.91
C TYR A 459 17.60 4.37 33.46
N GLU A 460 17.78 5.66 33.16
CA GLU A 460 17.63 6.21 31.80
C GLU A 460 18.53 5.51 30.76
N LYS A 461 19.75 5.12 31.16
CA LYS A 461 20.70 4.38 30.30
C LYS A 461 20.18 2.98 29.92
N TYR A 462 19.52 2.25 30.83
CA TYR A 462 19.17 0.84 30.62
C TYR A 462 17.70 0.57 30.28
N ALA A 463 16.81 1.53 30.45
CA ALA A 463 15.37 1.34 30.22
C ALA A 463 14.91 1.65 28.78
N HIS A 464 15.78 2.25 27.97
CA HIS A 464 15.43 2.71 26.63
C HIS A 464 16.03 1.82 25.52
N TRP A 465 15.20 1.15 24.72
CA TRP A 465 15.55 0.45 23.45
C TRP A 465 14.51 0.79 22.38
N SER A 466 14.54 2.00 21.86
CA SER A 466 13.61 2.43 20.82
C SER A 466 13.98 1.81 19.46
N THR A 467 13.85 0.49 19.36
CA THR A 467 14.11 -0.25 18.12
C THR A 467 13.01 -1.23 17.77
N LYS A 468 12.81 -1.45 16.47
CA LYS A 468 11.92 -2.50 15.96
C LYS A 468 12.48 -3.90 16.16
N ARG A 469 13.78 -4.03 16.45
CA ARG A 469 14.48 -5.32 16.60
C ARG A 469 13.78 -6.27 17.55
N MET A 470 13.20 -5.76 18.64
CA MET A 470 12.40 -6.59 19.56
C MET A 470 11.27 -7.31 18.82
N VAL A 471 10.46 -6.58 18.06
CA VAL A 471 9.33 -7.11 17.30
C VAL A 471 9.82 -8.12 16.25
N THR A 472 10.91 -7.82 15.56
CA THR A 472 11.57 -8.72 14.59
C THR A 472 12.06 -10.02 15.23
N ILE A 473 12.56 -9.97 16.48
CA ILE A 473 13.03 -11.15 17.21
C ILE A 473 11.83 -12.00 17.65
N VAL A 474 10.86 -11.39 18.34
CA VAL A 474 9.72 -12.13 18.90
C VAL A 474 8.82 -12.69 17.81
N SER A 475 8.71 -12.07 16.63
CA SER A 475 7.85 -12.58 15.55
C SER A 475 8.21 -14.01 15.13
N LYS A 476 9.48 -14.39 15.25
CA LYS A 476 9.98 -15.75 14.95
C LYS A 476 9.46 -16.80 15.93
N TYR A 477 9.06 -16.38 17.13
CA TYR A 477 8.54 -17.23 18.19
C TYR A 477 7.01 -17.19 18.26
N LEU A 478 6.42 -16.03 17.96
CA LEU A 478 5.00 -15.77 18.12
C LEU A 478 4.16 -16.12 16.87
N SER A 479 4.79 -16.33 15.71
CA SER A 479 4.10 -16.65 14.46
C SER A 479 4.84 -17.70 13.64
N HIS A 480 4.10 -18.41 12.80
CA HIS A 480 4.66 -19.33 11.81
C HIS A 480 5.22 -18.58 10.60
N PRO A 481 6.28 -19.10 9.96
CA PRO A 481 6.78 -18.54 8.72
C PRO A 481 5.74 -18.65 7.60
N TRP A 482 5.86 -17.77 6.62
CA TRP A 482 4.96 -17.68 5.47
C TRP A 482 5.76 -17.37 4.20
N ASN A 483 5.12 -17.48 3.03
CA ASN A 483 5.80 -17.48 1.74
C ASN A 483 6.30 -16.08 1.30
N ARG A 484 7.41 -15.62 1.87
CA ARG A 484 8.04 -14.32 1.53
C ARG A 484 8.51 -14.23 0.09
N GLU A 485 9.01 -15.34 -0.48
CA GLU A 485 9.47 -15.37 -1.87
C GLU A 485 8.32 -15.03 -2.83
N LYS A 486 7.15 -15.59 -2.59
CA LYS A 486 5.96 -15.36 -3.42
C LYS A 486 5.38 -13.97 -3.27
N GLU A 487 5.34 -13.42 -2.06
CA GLU A 487 4.94 -12.02 -1.82
C GLU A 487 5.85 -11.07 -2.61
N PHE A 488 7.18 -11.23 -2.46
CA PHE A 488 8.14 -10.40 -3.18
C PHE A 488 8.06 -10.59 -4.70
N THR A 489 7.82 -11.82 -5.17
CA THR A 489 7.63 -12.11 -6.59
C THR A 489 6.38 -11.43 -7.14
N LEU A 490 5.26 -11.46 -6.40
CA LEU A 490 4.03 -10.76 -6.77
C LEU A 490 4.27 -9.24 -6.88
N LYS A 491 5.00 -8.68 -5.92
CA LYS A 491 5.38 -7.26 -5.96
C LYS A 491 6.20 -6.93 -7.21
N THR A 492 7.22 -7.73 -7.51
CA THR A 492 8.07 -7.55 -8.70
C THR A 492 7.27 -7.65 -10.00
N LEU A 493 6.39 -8.65 -10.09
CA LEU A 493 5.52 -8.88 -11.24
C LEU A 493 4.56 -7.71 -11.49
N ARG A 494 4.07 -7.06 -10.42
CA ARG A 494 3.23 -5.85 -10.54
C ARG A 494 3.99 -4.64 -11.05
N HIS A 495 5.24 -4.44 -10.63
CA HIS A 495 6.08 -3.38 -11.18
C HIS A 495 6.31 -3.62 -12.68
N ALA A 496 6.63 -4.86 -13.06
CA ALA A 496 6.81 -5.23 -14.46
C ALA A 496 5.52 -4.99 -15.27
N LYS A 497 4.36 -5.33 -14.70
CA LYS A 497 3.05 -5.06 -15.32
C LYS A 497 2.83 -3.58 -15.58
N LEU A 498 3.02 -2.72 -14.57
CA LEU A 498 2.86 -1.27 -14.71
C LEU A 498 3.79 -0.70 -15.79
N ALA A 499 5.05 -1.16 -15.83
CA ALA A 499 6.01 -0.72 -16.84
C ALA A 499 5.60 -1.13 -18.27
N VAL A 500 5.08 -2.35 -18.45
CA VAL A 500 4.56 -2.82 -19.74
C VAL A 500 3.30 -2.07 -20.15
N GLU A 501 2.42 -1.73 -19.21
CA GLU A 501 1.23 -0.90 -19.46
C GLU A 501 1.62 0.54 -19.85
N SER A 502 2.64 1.12 -19.21
CA SER A 502 3.24 2.41 -19.58
C SER A 502 3.80 2.38 -21.00
N LEU A 503 4.53 1.32 -21.36
CA LEU A 503 5.02 1.14 -22.73
C LEU A 503 3.86 1.02 -23.71
N ALA A 504 2.86 0.18 -23.44
CA ALA A 504 1.74 -0.06 -24.35
C ALA A 504 0.88 1.18 -24.62
N THR A 505 0.89 2.15 -23.71
CA THR A 505 0.15 3.41 -23.85
C THR A 505 0.91 4.48 -24.63
N HIS A 506 2.24 4.45 -24.61
CA HIS A 506 3.07 5.53 -25.15
C HIS A 506 3.98 5.13 -26.34
N SER A 507 4.29 3.84 -26.49
CA SER A 507 5.16 3.31 -27.55
C SER A 507 4.47 3.35 -28.91
N SER A 508 5.25 3.66 -29.94
CA SER A 508 4.80 3.60 -31.33
C SER A 508 5.23 2.32 -32.06
N ASN A 509 6.03 1.47 -31.41
CA ASN A 509 6.57 0.24 -31.94
C ASN A 509 5.74 -0.99 -31.49
N PRO A 510 4.89 -1.57 -32.36
CA PRO A 510 4.05 -2.71 -32.00
C PRO A 510 4.84 -4.00 -31.73
N GLU A 511 6.01 -4.19 -32.34
CA GLU A 511 6.85 -5.37 -32.11
C GLU A 511 7.39 -5.37 -30.67
N LEU A 512 7.85 -4.22 -30.20
CA LEU A 512 8.33 -4.04 -28.83
C LEU A 512 7.20 -4.26 -27.80
N VAL A 513 6.02 -3.67 -28.04
CA VAL A 513 4.84 -3.86 -27.18
C VAL A 513 4.45 -5.34 -27.12
N ASN A 514 4.42 -6.03 -28.27
CA ASN A 514 4.11 -7.45 -28.34
C ASN A 514 5.14 -8.32 -27.61
N LEU A 515 6.44 -8.02 -27.76
CA LEU A 515 7.52 -8.72 -27.05
C LEU A 515 7.36 -8.60 -25.53
N MET A 516 7.19 -7.38 -25.03
CA MET A 516 7.07 -7.12 -23.59
C MET A 516 5.78 -7.71 -23.00
N THR A 517 4.67 -7.64 -23.75
CA THR A 517 3.41 -8.28 -23.36
C THR A 517 3.55 -9.80 -23.30
N SER A 518 4.27 -10.41 -24.25
CA SER A 518 4.54 -11.86 -24.27
C SER A 518 5.39 -12.29 -23.05
N LEU A 519 6.43 -11.52 -22.71
CA LEU A 519 7.23 -11.75 -21.51
C LEU A 519 6.38 -11.63 -20.23
N LEU A 520 5.55 -10.59 -20.13
CA LEU A 520 4.66 -10.41 -18.98
C LEU A 520 3.68 -11.58 -18.83
N ASN A 521 3.05 -12.02 -19.92
CA ASN A 521 2.16 -13.19 -19.92
C ASN A 521 2.89 -14.47 -19.49
N SER A 522 4.15 -14.63 -19.92
CA SER A 522 5.00 -15.74 -19.48
C SER A 522 5.27 -15.68 -17.97
N ALA A 523 5.60 -14.49 -17.43
CA ALA A 523 5.81 -14.29 -16.00
C ALA A 523 4.53 -14.56 -15.18
N LEU A 524 3.38 -14.09 -15.64
CA LEU A 524 2.07 -14.35 -15.04
C LEU A 524 1.78 -15.86 -15.00
N LYS A 525 2.00 -16.57 -16.10
CA LYS A 525 1.82 -18.03 -16.18
C LYS A 525 2.74 -18.77 -15.21
N SER A 526 4.02 -18.40 -15.15
CA SER A 526 4.98 -18.98 -14.19
C SER A 526 4.53 -18.75 -12.75
N TYR A 527 4.01 -17.55 -12.43
CA TYR A 527 3.47 -17.25 -11.10
C TYR A 527 2.24 -18.11 -10.78
N GLU A 528 1.31 -18.25 -11.73
CA GLU A 528 0.07 -19.04 -11.57
C GLU A 528 0.34 -20.53 -11.30
N ILE A 529 1.36 -21.12 -11.94
CA ILE A 529 1.75 -22.53 -11.71
C ILE A 529 2.69 -22.73 -10.51
N GLY A 530 3.12 -21.64 -9.85
CA GLY A 530 3.97 -21.67 -8.66
C GLY A 530 5.48 -21.65 -8.92
N ASP A 531 5.94 -21.41 -10.16
CA ASP A 531 7.37 -21.19 -10.47
C ASP A 531 7.75 -19.73 -10.22
N TYR A 532 7.87 -19.36 -8.94
CA TYR A 532 8.15 -17.99 -8.53
C TYR A 532 9.55 -17.52 -8.93
N LYS A 533 10.53 -18.42 -8.99
CA LYS A 533 11.89 -18.10 -9.43
C LYS A 533 11.89 -17.67 -10.90
N GLN A 534 11.22 -18.41 -11.78
CA GLN A 534 11.08 -18.04 -13.18
C GLN A 534 10.24 -16.77 -13.35
N ALA A 535 9.10 -16.68 -12.66
CA ALA A 535 8.26 -15.49 -12.71
C ALA A 535 9.04 -14.22 -12.31
N LYS A 536 9.82 -14.29 -11.24
CA LYS A 536 10.70 -13.22 -10.77
C LYS A 536 11.78 -12.90 -11.80
N ALA A 537 12.47 -13.90 -12.34
CA ALA A 537 13.53 -13.69 -13.33
C ALA A 537 13.02 -13.00 -14.61
N ILE A 538 11.86 -13.42 -15.12
CA ILE A 538 11.23 -12.77 -16.29
C ILE A 538 10.80 -11.35 -15.94
N SER A 539 10.18 -11.14 -14.77
CA SER A 539 9.76 -9.82 -14.32
C SER A 539 10.95 -8.87 -14.17
N GLN A 540 12.07 -9.33 -13.60
CA GLN A 540 13.31 -8.55 -13.51
C GLN A 540 13.89 -8.23 -14.88
N LYS A 541 13.86 -9.17 -15.84
CA LYS A 541 14.27 -8.91 -17.23
C LYS A 541 13.44 -7.81 -17.87
N ILE A 542 12.12 -7.80 -17.63
CA ILE A 542 11.24 -6.73 -18.08
C ILE A 542 11.66 -5.40 -17.44
N LEU A 543 11.79 -5.35 -16.11
CA LEU A 543 12.19 -4.13 -15.41
C LEU A 543 13.57 -3.59 -15.85
N GLY A 544 14.52 -4.48 -16.11
CA GLY A 544 15.85 -4.12 -16.61
C GLY A 544 15.82 -3.42 -17.97
N PHE A 545 14.81 -3.67 -18.81
CA PHE A 545 14.62 -2.90 -20.04
C PHE A 545 14.33 -1.42 -19.75
N PHE A 546 13.59 -1.13 -18.68
CA PHE A 546 13.12 0.21 -18.32
C PHE A 546 14.10 0.98 -17.43
N ILE A 547 15.30 0.47 -17.17
CA ILE A 547 16.21 1.05 -16.18
C ILE A 547 16.62 2.51 -16.47
N HIS A 548 16.68 2.91 -17.74
CA HIS A 548 16.97 4.30 -18.15
C HIS A 548 15.73 5.05 -18.64
N VAL A 549 14.53 4.50 -18.41
CA VAL A 549 13.27 5.16 -18.74
C VAL A 549 12.86 6.02 -17.56
N GLU A 550 12.67 7.31 -17.80
CA GLU A 550 12.11 8.22 -16.79
C GLU A 550 10.62 7.90 -16.57
N HIS A 551 10.20 7.87 -15.30
CA HIS A 551 8.81 7.60 -14.88
C HIS A 551 8.21 6.30 -15.49
N PRO A 552 8.89 5.14 -15.35
CA PRO A 552 8.52 3.93 -16.09
C PRO A 552 7.17 3.33 -15.68
N LEU A 553 6.62 3.71 -14.52
CA LEU A 553 5.42 3.11 -13.93
C LEU A 553 4.11 3.84 -14.27
N ASN A 554 4.14 4.92 -15.06
CA ASN A 554 2.98 5.76 -15.37
C ASN A 554 2.22 6.21 -14.09
N ILE A 555 2.97 6.55 -13.04
CA ILE A 555 2.45 7.13 -11.80
C ILE A 555 2.68 8.64 -11.87
N THR A 556 1.60 9.40 -11.85
CA THR A 556 1.66 10.86 -11.83
C THR A 556 1.39 11.36 -10.42
N VAL A 557 2.24 12.26 -9.91
CA VAL A 557 1.99 12.95 -8.62
C VAL A 557 1.16 14.21 -8.90
N ASP A 558 -0.16 14.05 -8.89
CA ASP A 558 -1.16 15.10 -9.17
C ASP A 558 -2.27 15.20 -8.11
N GLY A 559 -2.22 14.35 -7.08
CA GLY A 559 -3.18 14.30 -5.99
C GLY A 559 -4.43 13.49 -6.35
N ASN A 560 -4.39 12.65 -7.39
CA ASN A 560 -5.49 11.82 -7.87
C ASN A 560 -5.27 10.32 -7.61
N SER A 561 -6.23 9.66 -6.96
CA SER A 561 -6.14 8.23 -6.66
C SER A 561 -6.21 7.27 -7.86
N HIS A 562 -6.43 7.75 -9.09
CA HIS A 562 -6.69 6.91 -10.27
C HIS A 562 -5.58 5.89 -10.58
N ASP A 563 -4.32 6.31 -10.50
CA ASP A 563 -3.15 5.49 -10.86
C ASP A 563 -2.96 4.31 -9.88
N TRP A 564 -3.51 4.43 -8.67
CA TRP A 564 -3.37 3.46 -7.57
C TRP A 564 -4.53 2.46 -7.50
N LYS A 565 -5.53 2.61 -8.37
CA LYS A 565 -6.83 1.93 -8.28
C LYS A 565 -6.72 0.41 -8.22
N TYR A 566 -5.77 -0.17 -8.95
CA TYR A 566 -5.56 -1.62 -9.04
C TYR A 566 -4.37 -2.13 -8.22
N LEU A 567 -3.70 -1.26 -7.48
CA LEU A 567 -2.60 -1.63 -6.60
C LEU A 567 -3.13 -2.07 -5.24
N ASP A 568 -2.32 -2.87 -4.56
CA ASP A 568 -2.54 -3.19 -3.16
C ASP A 568 -1.88 -2.12 -2.29
N PRO A 569 -2.54 -1.68 -1.22
CA PRO A 569 -1.89 -0.83 -0.25
C PRO A 569 -0.83 -1.64 0.52
N VAL A 570 0.15 -0.94 1.05
CA VAL A 570 1.14 -1.50 1.99
C VAL A 570 0.68 -1.40 3.44
N TYR A 571 -0.37 -0.61 3.69
CA TYR A 571 -1.03 -0.47 4.98
C TYR A 571 -2.50 -0.10 4.81
N PHE A 572 -3.34 -0.66 5.68
CA PHE A 572 -4.76 -0.31 5.81
C PHE A 572 -5.13 -0.19 7.29
N ASN A 573 -5.75 0.91 7.69
CA ASN A 573 -6.28 1.11 9.03
C ASN A 573 -7.77 0.72 9.03
N PRO A 574 -8.18 -0.31 9.78
CA PRO A 574 -9.57 -0.72 9.91
C PRO A 574 -10.49 0.46 10.30
N PRO A 575 -11.69 0.57 9.70
CA PRO A 575 -12.62 1.65 10.03
C PRO A 575 -13.06 1.55 11.50
N SER A 576 -13.35 2.70 12.12
CA SER A 576 -13.84 2.78 13.50
C SER A 576 -15.12 3.61 13.60
N GLN A 577 -16.01 3.23 14.52
CA GLN A 577 -17.17 4.03 14.91
C GLN A 577 -16.80 5.30 15.70
N ARG A 578 -15.64 5.31 16.38
CA ARG A 578 -15.10 6.45 17.14
C ARG A 578 -13.66 6.73 16.70
N PRO A 579 -13.45 7.35 15.53
CA PRO A 579 -12.11 7.48 14.93
C PRO A 579 -11.18 8.40 15.73
N PHE A 580 -11.73 9.33 16.53
CA PHE A 580 -10.95 10.31 17.28
C PHE A 580 -10.73 9.89 18.72
N CYS A 581 -9.59 10.30 19.27
CA CYS A 581 -9.17 9.99 20.63
C CYS A 581 -10.08 10.64 21.68
N PHE A 582 -10.49 9.86 22.68
CA PHE A 582 -11.25 10.37 23.84
C PHE A 582 -10.49 11.53 24.49
N ASN A 583 -9.18 11.36 24.74
CA ASN A 583 -8.33 12.40 25.32
C ASN A 583 -8.27 13.65 24.42
N LEU A 584 -8.22 13.49 23.10
CA LEU A 584 -8.23 14.63 22.17
C LEU A 584 -9.50 15.48 22.34
N ILE A 585 -10.67 14.83 22.29
CA ILE A 585 -11.96 15.54 22.41
C ILE A 585 -12.14 16.10 23.82
N PHE A 586 -11.70 15.36 24.84
CA PHE A 586 -11.81 15.75 26.24
C PHE A 586 -10.94 16.98 26.57
N TRP A 587 -9.70 17.05 26.06
CA TRP A 587 -8.75 18.13 26.36
C TRP A 587 -8.76 19.30 25.37
N TYR A 588 -9.22 19.10 24.14
CA TYR A 588 -9.17 20.12 23.07
C TYR A 588 -10.54 20.41 22.43
N GLY A 589 -11.60 19.77 22.90
CA GLY A 589 -12.97 19.96 22.39
C GLY A 589 -13.22 19.30 21.03
N LYS A 590 -14.49 19.26 20.57
CA LYS A 590 -14.86 18.62 19.30
C LYS A 590 -14.35 19.36 18.06
N LYS A 591 -14.14 20.68 18.13
CA LYS A 591 -13.71 21.50 16.98
C LYS A 591 -12.36 21.05 16.42
N VAL A 592 -11.45 20.53 17.25
CA VAL A 592 -10.16 20.02 16.76
C VAL A 592 -10.33 18.87 15.77
N THR A 593 -11.42 18.09 15.89
CA THR A 593 -11.71 16.96 14.97
C THR A 593 -12.00 17.41 13.54
N GLU A 594 -12.27 18.70 13.32
CA GLU A 594 -12.41 19.27 11.99
C GLU A 594 -11.05 19.41 11.29
N LYS A 595 -9.97 19.64 12.03
CA LYS A 595 -8.63 19.86 11.45
C LYS A 595 -7.90 18.56 11.10
N VAL A 596 -8.47 17.44 11.50
CA VAL A 596 -7.80 16.15 11.54
C VAL A 596 -8.65 15.06 10.88
N SER A 597 -8.01 14.00 10.40
CA SER A 597 -8.66 12.90 9.70
C SER A 597 -7.84 11.63 9.91
N ASP A 598 -8.49 10.48 10.08
CA ASP A 598 -7.79 9.21 10.31
C ASP A 598 -7.28 8.63 8.99
N LEU A 599 -6.05 8.13 8.98
CA LEU A 599 -5.44 7.49 7.82
C LEU A 599 -6.25 6.25 7.48
N LYS A 600 -6.63 6.08 6.21
CA LYS A 600 -7.30 4.89 5.72
C LYS A 600 -6.29 3.90 5.14
N SER A 601 -5.46 4.34 4.19
CA SER A 601 -4.50 3.47 3.51
C SER A 601 -3.19 4.18 3.19
N VAL A 602 -2.11 3.41 3.10
CA VAL A 602 -0.85 3.85 2.46
C VAL A 602 -0.56 2.91 1.31
N TYR A 603 -0.19 3.47 0.17
CA TYR A 603 0.32 2.74 -0.98
C TYR A 603 1.77 3.16 -1.21
N ALA A 604 2.61 2.22 -1.64
CA ALA A 604 4.01 2.50 -1.89
C ALA A 604 4.56 1.62 -3.02
N LEU A 605 5.36 2.22 -3.90
CA LEU A 605 6.06 1.57 -5.01
C LEU A 605 7.33 2.35 -5.34
N ASN A 606 8.29 1.73 -6.02
CA ASN A 606 9.52 2.41 -6.40
C ASN A 606 9.86 2.15 -7.86
N ASP A 607 10.36 3.18 -8.54
CA ASP A 607 11.16 3.01 -9.75
C ASP A 607 12.66 2.96 -9.37
N GLN A 608 13.55 3.15 -10.34
CA GLN A 608 14.99 3.16 -10.12
C GLN A 608 15.50 4.40 -9.37
N GLU A 609 14.78 5.51 -9.39
CA GLU A 609 15.21 6.80 -8.80
C GLU A 609 14.35 7.26 -7.64
N ASN A 610 13.10 6.83 -7.55
CA ASN A 610 12.08 7.41 -6.69
C ASN A 610 11.27 6.35 -5.94
N LEU A 611 10.93 6.69 -4.69
CA LEU A 611 9.87 6.06 -3.91
C LEU A 611 8.60 6.90 -4.03
N TYR A 612 7.53 6.31 -4.54
CA TYR A 612 6.22 6.93 -4.61
C TYR A 612 5.35 6.47 -3.45
N LEU A 613 4.70 7.41 -2.78
CA LEU A 613 3.75 7.16 -1.70
C LEU A 613 2.41 7.81 -2.04
N MET A 614 1.33 7.14 -1.65
CA MET A 614 -0.01 7.74 -1.65
C MET A 614 -0.63 7.50 -0.28
N LEU A 615 -1.17 8.55 0.34
CA LEU A 615 -1.90 8.53 1.60
C LEU A 615 -3.38 8.81 1.34
N GLU A 616 -4.22 7.85 1.72
CA GLU A 616 -5.67 7.96 1.62
C GLU A 616 -6.23 8.11 3.04
N PHE A 617 -7.17 9.03 3.23
CA PHE A 617 -7.78 9.34 4.53
C PHE A 617 -9.26 8.96 4.54
N TYR A 618 -9.81 8.76 5.72
CA TYR A 618 -11.26 8.61 5.89
C TYR A 618 -11.95 9.97 5.78
N GLY A 619 -12.77 10.17 4.75
CA GLY A 619 -13.48 11.44 4.54
C GLY A 619 -12.59 12.46 3.84
N ARG A 620 -12.36 13.62 4.45
CA ARG A 620 -11.52 14.68 3.86
C ARG A 620 -10.05 14.55 4.25
N ILE A 621 -9.18 15.15 3.44
CA ILE A 621 -7.77 15.34 3.78
C ILE A 621 -7.68 16.26 5.02
N PRO A 622 -6.85 15.94 6.03
CA PRO A 622 -6.70 16.79 7.20
C PRO A 622 -6.00 18.11 6.84
N GLU A 623 -6.34 19.19 7.56
CA GLU A 623 -5.63 20.47 7.46
C GLU A 623 -4.16 20.29 7.87
N TRP A 624 -3.91 19.44 8.86
CA TRP A 624 -2.57 19.07 9.32
C TRP A 624 -2.20 17.69 8.83
N LEU A 625 -1.39 17.65 7.77
CA LEU A 625 -0.86 16.39 7.25
C LEU A 625 0.09 15.73 8.26
N PRO A 626 -0.11 14.44 8.58
CA PRO A 626 0.76 13.72 9.48
C PRO A 626 2.14 13.53 8.83
N PRO A 627 3.26 13.90 9.49
CA PRO A 627 4.59 13.70 8.92
C PRO A 627 4.92 12.22 8.70
N ILE A 628 5.87 11.96 7.82
CA ILE A 628 6.31 10.61 7.45
C ILE A 628 7.72 10.38 7.97
N PHE A 629 7.91 9.30 8.72
CA PHE A 629 9.22 8.80 9.08
C PHE A 629 9.62 7.65 8.18
N ILE A 630 10.85 7.70 7.67
CA ILE A 630 11.42 6.68 6.81
C ILE A 630 12.73 6.21 7.43
N ASP A 631 12.82 4.94 7.77
CA ASP A 631 14.07 4.28 8.19
C ASP A 631 14.61 3.39 7.06
N THR A 632 15.90 3.51 6.79
CA THR A 632 16.59 2.73 5.76
C THR A 632 17.48 1.64 6.35
N SER A 633 17.61 1.57 7.68
CA SER A 633 18.27 0.45 8.37
C SER A 633 17.40 -0.81 8.38
N GLY A 634 16.06 -0.64 8.35
CA GLY A 634 15.05 -1.68 8.39
C GLY A 634 14.64 -2.11 9.81
N GLU A 635 15.32 -1.60 10.84
CA GLU A 635 15.17 -2.00 12.23
C GLU A 635 14.85 -0.82 13.16
N TRP A 636 14.75 0.42 12.66
CA TRP A 636 14.65 1.65 13.46
C TRP A 636 15.66 1.64 14.60
N SER A 637 16.95 1.77 14.30
CA SER A 637 18.00 1.56 15.31
C SER A 637 18.69 2.84 15.75
N HIS A 638 18.13 4.00 15.40
CA HIS A 638 18.66 5.33 15.70
C HIS A 638 20.08 5.48 15.21
N GLN A 639 20.28 5.04 13.96
CA GLN A 639 21.53 5.18 13.27
C GLN A 639 21.53 6.50 12.48
N ASP A 640 22.50 7.34 12.76
CA ASP A 640 22.72 8.57 11.99
C ASP A 640 22.86 8.25 10.49
N GLY A 641 22.22 9.06 9.66
CA GLY A 641 22.19 8.89 8.21
C GLY A 641 21.37 7.71 7.70
N LYS A 642 20.57 7.06 8.57
CA LYS A 642 19.62 6.01 8.16
C LYS A 642 18.16 6.39 8.35
N GLU A 643 17.88 7.46 9.05
CA GLU A 643 16.54 7.80 9.52
C GLU A 643 16.15 9.21 9.08
N PHE A 644 15.00 9.30 8.43
CA PHE A 644 14.56 10.48 7.71
C PHE A 644 13.16 10.90 8.17
N PHE A 645 12.96 12.21 8.25
CA PHE A 645 11.70 12.84 8.62
C PHE A 645 11.21 13.72 7.46
N VAL A 646 10.01 13.41 6.98
CA VAL A 646 9.34 14.17 5.92
C VAL A 646 8.26 15.04 6.57
N SER A 647 8.53 16.34 6.65
CA SER A 647 7.58 17.35 7.15
C SER A 647 6.86 18.03 6.00
N PHE A 648 5.56 18.21 6.14
CA PHE A 648 4.77 19.00 5.19
C PHE A 648 4.82 20.48 5.57
N SER A 649 5.17 21.34 4.61
CA SER A 649 5.14 22.80 4.73
C SER A 649 4.27 23.41 3.62
N GLY A 650 3.93 24.69 3.72
CA GLY A 650 3.13 25.38 2.69
C GLY A 650 3.78 25.39 1.29
N GLU A 651 5.07 25.07 1.17
CA GLU A 651 5.83 25.03 -0.08
C GLU A 651 6.13 23.60 -0.59
N GLY A 652 5.67 22.56 0.10
CA GLY A 652 5.92 21.16 -0.28
C GLY A 652 6.25 20.23 0.89
N ALA A 653 7.04 19.19 0.64
CA ALA A 653 7.45 18.21 1.65
C ALA A 653 8.97 18.24 1.83
N ASP A 654 9.43 18.76 2.96
CA ASP A 654 10.86 18.83 3.28
C ASP A 654 11.36 17.50 3.83
N ILE A 655 12.52 17.04 3.35
CA ILE A 655 13.16 15.81 3.82
C ILE A 655 14.34 16.19 4.72
N TRP A 656 14.26 15.72 5.95
CA TRP A 656 15.27 15.90 6.98
C TRP A 656 15.96 14.58 7.25
N GLU A 657 17.28 14.60 7.27
CA GLU A 657 18.10 13.55 7.89
C GLU A 657 18.17 13.84 9.39
N VAL A 658 17.73 12.86 10.18
CA VAL A 658 17.62 13.02 11.64
C VAL A 658 18.98 12.74 12.29
N SER A 659 19.38 13.61 13.21
CA SER A 659 20.53 13.40 14.10
C SER A 659 20.05 13.16 15.52
N TYR A 660 20.59 12.12 16.15
CA TYR A 660 20.35 11.81 17.56
C TYR A 660 21.35 12.48 18.51
N GLU A 661 22.35 13.19 17.98
CA GLU A 661 23.37 13.88 18.77
C GLU A 661 22.71 14.94 19.67
N GLY A 662 22.99 14.88 20.97
CA GLY A 662 22.45 15.85 21.93
C GLY A 662 20.95 15.70 22.20
N MET A 663 20.26 14.69 21.66
CA MET A 663 18.92 14.32 22.10
C MET A 663 19.01 13.53 23.41
N PRO A 664 18.65 14.10 24.58
CA PRO A 664 18.57 13.30 25.78
C PRO A 664 17.40 12.32 25.64
N ALA A 665 17.56 11.10 26.15
CA ALA A 665 16.52 10.07 26.13
C ALA A 665 15.19 10.55 26.75
N THR A 666 15.24 11.59 27.58
CA THR A 666 14.14 12.17 28.35
C THR A 666 13.32 13.26 27.65
N LYS A 667 13.86 14.04 26.69
CA LYS A 667 13.15 15.20 26.10
C LYS A 667 12.24 14.89 24.91
N GLY A 668 11.94 13.63 24.66
CA GLY A 668 11.15 13.22 23.49
C GLY A 668 11.96 13.27 22.19
N PHE A 669 11.40 12.72 21.11
CA PHE A 669 12.06 12.66 19.81
C PHE A 669 11.81 13.96 19.05
N VAL A 670 12.88 14.70 18.77
CA VAL A 670 12.81 16.01 18.09
C VAL A 670 13.48 15.92 16.72
N PRO A 671 12.77 15.47 15.68
CA PRO A 671 13.39 15.13 14.39
C PRO A 671 13.95 16.33 13.62
N GLN A 672 13.63 17.56 14.04
CA GLN A 672 14.13 18.83 13.49
C GLN A 672 14.94 19.60 14.54
N ASN A 673 15.84 18.92 15.23
CA ASN A 673 16.77 19.58 16.15
C ASN A 673 17.91 20.30 15.40
N GLU A 674 18.70 21.10 16.13
CA GLU A 674 19.81 21.91 15.58
C GLU A 674 20.88 21.10 14.82
N LYS A 675 21.01 19.80 15.11
CA LYS A 675 21.96 18.88 14.46
C LYS A 675 21.34 18.10 13.29
N SER A 676 20.01 18.09 13.18
CA SER A 676 19.31 17.49 12.05
C SER A 676 19.43 18.39 10.82
N ARG A 677 19.48 17.77 9.63
CA ARG A 677 19.78 18.48 8.38
C ARG A 677 18.69 18.29 7.36
N LYS A 678 18.19 19.39 6.79
CA LYS A 678 17.37 19.35 5.58
C LYS A 678 18.24 18.95 4.38
N ILE A 679 17.96 17.81 3.78
CA ILE A 679 18.76 17.23 2.68
C ILE A 679 18.09 17.40 1.30
N GLY A 680 16.82 17.77 1.27
CA GLY A 680 16.10 18.04 0.02
C GLY A 680 14.60 18.21 0.21
N LYS A 681 13.85 18.14 -0.88
CA LYS A 681 12.38 18.16 -0.91
C LYS A 681 11.86 16.95 -1.67
N ALA A 682 10.75 16.37 -1.19
CA ALA A 682 9.92 15.47 -1.98
C ALA A 682 8.90 16.30 -2.79
N LYS A 683 8.60 15.85 -4.00
CA LYS A 683 7.46 16.39 -4.74
C LYS A 683 6.18 15.90 -4.06
N VAL A 684 5.23 16.79 -3.83
CA VAL A 684 3.95 16.47 -3.20
C VAL A 684 2.79 17.06 -4.01
N ALA A 685 1.69 16.33 -4.09
CA ALA A 685 0.43 16.83 -4.61
C ALA A 685 -0.71 16.43 -3.67
N ILE A 686 -1.67 17.34 -3.49
CA ILE A 686 -2.79 17.20 -2.54
C ILE A 686 -4.08 17.43 -3.33
N GLY A 687 -4.93 16.39 -3.42
CA GLY A 687 -6.20 16.43 -4.12
C GLY A 687 -7.27 15.63 -3.40
N ASP A 688 -7.72 14.49 -3.96
CA ASP A 688 -8.55 13.52 -3.23
C ASP A 688 -7.70 12.61 -2.32
N VAL A 689 -6.40 12.52 -2.61
CA VAL A 689 -5.36 11.86 -1.83
C VAL A 689 -4.13 12.76 -1.69
N VAL A 690 -3.18 12.36 -0.83
CA VAL A 690 -1.85 12.99 -0.77
C VAL A 690 -0.85 12.07 -1.44
N GLU A 691 -0.19 12.54 -2.48
CA GLU A 691 0.85 11.80 -3.20
C GLU A 691 2.21 12.42 -2.97
N LEU A 692 3.23 11.58 -2.84
CA LEU A 692 4.62 11.99 -2.69
C LEU A 692 5.52 11.21 -3.66
N GLN A 693 6.52 11.90 -4.20
CA GLN A 693 7.66 11.32 -4.89
C GLN A 693 8.92 11.72 -4.14
N VAL A 694 9.54 10.73 -3.49
CA VAL A 694 10.72 10.87 -2.65
C VAL A 694 11.93 10.34 -3.43
N PRO A 695 12.92 11.19 -3.77
CA PRO A 695 14.13 10.73 -4.47
C PRO A 695 14.94 9.75 -3.61
N LEU A 696 15.16 8.53 -4.09
CA LEU A 696 15.90 7.47 -3.39
C LEU A 696 17.35 7.86 -3.11
N LYS A 697 17.95 8.69 -3.97
CA LYS A 697 19.30 9.21 -3.78
C LYS A 697 19.45 9.99 -2.47
N LEU A 698 18.42 10.74 -2.07
CA LEU A 698 18.41 11.47 -0.79
C LEU A 698 18.35 10.51 0.40
N LEU A 699 17.76 9.33 0.22
CA LEU A 699 17.70 8.27 1.23
C LEU A 699 18.93 7.34 1.20
N GLY A 700 19.95 7.65 0.39
CA GLY A 700 21.15 6.82 0.23
C GLY A 700 20.95 5.56 -0.62
N ASN A 701 19.97 5.55 -1.54
CA ASN A 701 19.61 4.42 -2.42
C ASN A 701 19.44 3.09 -1.67
N PRO A 702 18.51 3.03 -0.69
CA PRO A 702 18.37 1.88 0.18
C PRO A 702 17.75 0.68 -0.56
N LYS A 703 18.03 -0.54 -0.11
CA LYS A 703 17.34 -1.76 -0.61
C LYS A 703 15.99 -2.00 0.07
N ARG A 704 15.78 -1.39 1.24
CA ARG A 704 14.58 -1.51 2.06
C ARG A 704 14.31 -0.17 2.73
N VAL A 705 13.03 0.13 2.92
CA VAL A 705 12.60 1.20 3.81
C VAL A 705 11.55 0.69 4.79
N ASN A 706 11.52 1.25 6.00
CA ASN A 706 10.42 1.13 6.94
C ASN A 706 9.72 2.49 7.05
N ILE A 707 8.40 2.51 6.90
CA ILE A 707 7.62 3.75 6.86
C ILE A 707 6.66 3.83 8.04
N ILE A 708 6.67 4.94 8.76
CA ILE A 708 5.68 5.28 9.80
C ILE A 708 5.03 6.61 9.44
N ILE A 709 3.70 6.63 9.38
CA ILE A 709 2.91 7.85 9.31
C ILE A 709 2.62 8.28 10.73
N TRP A 710 3.29 9.35 11.15
CA TRP A 710 3.25 9.79 12.53
C TRP A 710 2.10 10.74 12.72
N TYR A 711 1.11 10.30 13.48
CA TYR A 711 0.09 11.20 14.00
C TYR A 711 0.66 11.90 15.22
N TRP A 712 0.35 13.19 15.35
CA TRP A 712 0.59 13.95 16.58
C TRP A 712 0.04 13.18 17.79
N GLU A 713 0.64 13.42 18.96
CA GLU A 713 0.68 12.60 20.20
C GLU A 713 -0.65 12.09 20.77
N PHE A 714 -1.77 12.36 20.10
CA PHE A 714 -3.12 12.01 20.51
C PHE A 714 -3.64 10.71 19.88
N THR A 715 -2.93 10.10 18.90
CA THR A 715 -3.28 8.76 18.39
C THR A 715 -2.04 7.91 18.16
N THR A 716 -2.20 6.58 18.17
CA THR A 716 -1.08 5.68 17.90
C THR A 716 -0.54 5.88 16.49
N PRO A 717 0.80 5.97 16.30
CA PRO A 717 1.39 6.05 14.97
C PRO A 717 0.87 4.94 14.06
N LYS A 718 0.67 5.26 12.78
CA LYS A 718 0.14 4.33 11.79
C LYS A 718 1.30 3.83 10.94
N GLY A 719 1.32 2.54 10.62
CA GLY A 719 2.33 1.97 9.73
C GLY A 719 3.32 1.05 10.43
N ASP A 720 4.59 1.43 10.47
CA ASP A 720 5.74 0.53 10.65
C ASP A 720 5.80 -0.53 9.54
N ILE A 721 5.72 -0.02 8.31
CA ILE A 721 5.52 -0.74 7.06
C ILE A 721 6.88 -1.14 6.51
N PRO A 722 7.32 -2.40 6.63
CA PRO A 722 8.55 -2.83 5.99
C PRO A 722 8.33 -2.97 4.48
N LEU A 723 9.21 -2.38 3.69
CA LEU A 723 9.13 -2.37 2.24
C LEU A 723 10.48 -2.75 1.63
N ASP A 724 10.61 -3.97 1.14
CA ASP A 724 11.74 -4.37 0.30
C ASP A 724 11.58 -3.73 -1.09
N LEU A 725 12.46 -2.80 -1.47
CA LEU A 725 12.37 -2.10 -2.75
C LEU A 725 12.66 -3.06 -3.90
N VAL A 726 11.91 -2.92 -4.99
CA VAL A 726 12.14 -3.72 -6.19
C VAL A 726 13.44 -3.24 -6.83
N ASN A 727 14.36 -4.17 -7.06
CA ASN A 727 15.60 -3.86 -7.77
C ASN A 727 15.35 -3.82 -9.28
N TRP A 728 15.60 -2.65 -9.88
CA TRP A 728 15.51 -2.40 -11.32
C TRP A 728 16.83 -2.70 -12.04
N ASN A 729 17.94 -2.74 -11.31
CA ASN A 729 19.26 -2.96 -11.89
C ASN A 729 19.52 -4.45 -12.16
N VAL A 730 19.44 -4.83 -13.43
CA VAL A 730 19.92 -6.11 -13.95
C VAL A 730 21.26 -5.83 -14.62
N SER A 731 22.34 -5.85 -13.83
CA SER A 731 23.67 -5.47 -14.29
C SER A 731 24.10 -6.32 -15.50
N SER A 732 24.10 -5.71 -16.69
CA SER A 732 24.57 -6.36 -17.91
C SER A 732 25.21 -5.32 -18.82
N PRO A 733 26.50 -5.46 -19.15
CA PRO A 733 27.16 -4.52 -20.06
C PRO A 733 26.78 -4.76 -21.53
N THR A 734 25.90 -5.73 -21.81
CA THR A 734 25.47 -6.07 -23.17
C THR A 734 24.18 -5.34 -23.53
N SER A 735 24.18 -4.72 -24.71
CA SER A 735 22.97 -4.20 -25.33
C SER A 735 22.64 -4.99 -26.58
N SER A 736 21.47 -4.77 -27.16
CA SER A 736 21.12 -5.21 -28.52
C SER A 736 20.30 -4.15 -29.23
N ILE A 737 20.31 -4.17 -30.57
CA ILE A 737 19.56 -3.22 -31.39
C ILE A 737 18.74 -3.99 -32.44
N SER A 738 17.43 -3.78 -32.41
CA SER A 738 16.48 -4.34 -33.37
C SER A 738 16.27 -3.37 -34.54
N ILE A 739 15.97 -3.90 -35.72
CA ILE A 739 15.63 -3.11 -36.91
C ILE A 739 14.61 -3.88 -37.77
N SER A 740 13.66 -3.15 -38.35
CA SER A 740 12.67 -3.64 -39.30
C SER A 740 12.31 -2.57 -40.34
N THR A 741 11.71 -2.98 -41.45
CA THR A 741 11.20 -2.10 -42.51
C THR A 741 9.70 -2.24 -42.64
N SER A 742 8.99 -1.16 -42.96
CA SER A 742 7.51 -1.18 -43.08
C SER A 742 7.00 -2.05 -44.23
N GLU A 743 7.80 -2.19 -45.29
CA GLU A 743 7.48 -3.00 -46.46
C GLU A 743 8.76 -3.68 -46.96
N GLU A 744 8.60 -4.90 -47.50
CA GLU A 744 9.69 -5.64 -48.15
C GLU A 744 9.87 -5.21 -49.61
N VAL A 745 8.84 -4.63 -50.23
CA VAL A 745 8.84 -4.19 -51.64
C VAL A 745 8.12 -2.86 -51.75
N ILE A 746 8.82 -1.83 -52.23
CA ILE A 746 8.27 -0.49 -52.50
C ILE A 746 8.55 -0.09 -53.95
N ARG A 747 7.79 0.88 -54.49
CA ARG A 747 8.09 1.45 -55.81
C ARG A 747 9.13 2.56 -55.71
N LEU A 748 9.88 2.77 -56.79
CA LEU A 748 10.82 3.88 -56.89
C LEU A 748 10.11 5.21 -56.62
N GLY A 749 10.64 5.98 -55.66
CA GLY A 749 10.05 7.24 -55.21
C GLY A 749 9.03 7.11 -54.07
N GLU A 750 8.63 5.90 -53.66
CA GLU A 750 7.87 5.67 -52.43
C GLU A 750 8.80 5.67 -51.21
N ASN A 751 8.23 5.95 -50.04
CA ASN A 751 8.96 5.95 -48.78
C ASN A 751 8.91 4.57 -48.14
N VAL A 752 10.06 4.07 -47.70
CA VAL A 752 10.12 2.98 -46.73
C VAL A 752 10.36 3.58 -45.35
N ILE A 753 9.61 3.10 -44.36
CA ILE A 753 9.85 3.45 -42.96
C ILE A 753 10.78 2.39 -42.39
N VAL A 754 11.92 2.81 -41.88
CA VAL A 754 12.83 1.96 -41.11
C VAL A 754 12.64 2.27 -39.64
N SER A 755 12.37 1.25 -38.83
CA SER A 755 12.14 1.42 -37.40
C SER A 755 12.87 0.36 -36.60
N GLY A 756 13.09 0.63 -35.32
CA GLY A 756 13.74 -0.31 -34.43
C GLY A 756 13.79 0.19 -33.00
N TYR A 757 14.52 -0.51 -32.14
CA TYR A 757 14.72 -0.11 -30.75
C TYR A 757 16.02 -0.67 -30.18
N ILE A 758 16.53 -0.04 -29.12
CA ILE A 758 17.66 -0.52 -28.31
C ILE A 758 17.11 -1.26 -27.09
N PHE A 759 17.75 -2.39 -26.72
CA PHE A 759 17.46 -3.13 -25.50
C PHE A 759 18.75 -3.24 -24.65
N PRO A 760 18.78 -2.80 -23.38
CA PRO A 760 17.70 -2.08 -22.67
C PRO A 760 17.41 -0.70 -23.29
N ALA A 761 16.29 -0.08 -22.92
CA ALA A 761 15.90 1.21 -23.49
C ALA A 761 16.91 2.29 -23.12
N HIS A 762 17.33 3.09 -24.10
CA HIS A 762 18.19 4.25 -23.90
C HIS A 762 17.54 5.45 -24.61
N SER A 763 17.13 6.44 -23.84
CA SER A 763 16.56 7.68 -24.38
C SER A 763 17.63 8.56 -25.01
N ASN A 764 17.30 9.28 -26.09
CA ASN A 764 18.18 10.23 -26.78
C ASN A 764 19.53 9.64 -27.28
N ALA A 765 19.62 8.31 -27.41
CA ALA A 765 20.79 7.63 -27.93
C ALA A 765 20.92 7.88 -29.45
N LYS A 766 22.16 8.08 -29.92
CA LYS A 766 22.45 8.31 -31.34
C LYS A 766 22.59 6.98 -32.08
N VAL A 767 21.66 6.69 -32.98
CA VAL A 767 21.69 5.51 -33.85
C VAL A 767 22.15 5.92 -35.25
N THR A 768 23.10 5.16 -35.80
CA THR A 768 23.58 5.30 -37.17
C THR A 768 22.97 4.20 -38.03
N LEU A 769 22.20 4.60 -39.05
CA LEU A 769 21.62 3.73 -40.07
C LEU A 769 22.48 3.78 -41.33
N ILE A 770 22.93 2.62 -41.81
CA ILE A 770 23.71 2.50 -43.05
C ILE A 770 22.84 1.77 -44.06
N TYR A 771 22.38 2.50 -45.07
CA TYR A 771 21.67 1.96 -46.22
C TYR A 771 22.67 1.64 -47.33
N GLU A 772 22.62 0.44 -47.88
CA GLU A 772 23.48 0.03 -48.99
C GLU A 772 22.62 -0.44 -50.16
N ASN A 773 22.85 0.13 -51.33
CA ASN A 773 22.15 -0.27 -52.55
C ASN A 773 22.85 -1.42 -53.27
N ILE A 774 22.23 -1.92 -54.34
CA ILE A 774 22.78 -3.00 -55.18
C ILE A 774 24.15 -2.68 -55.81
N ASN A 775 24.51 -1.39 -55.92
CA ASN A 775 25.79 -0.94 -56.45
C ASN A 775 26.87 -0.79 -55.35
N GLY A 776 26.57 -1.16 -54.11
CA GLY A 776 27.48 -1.01 -52.96
C GLY A 776 27.60 0.44 -52.43
N THR A 777 26.78 1.37 -52.93
CA THR A 777 26.76 2.76 -52.43
C THR A 777 26.12 2.80 -51.04
N LYS A 778 26.85 3.36 -50.07
CA LYS A 778 26.39 3.50 -48.68
C LYS A 778 25.87 4.90 -48.40
N ILE A 779 24.66 5.00 -47.85
CA ILE A 779 24.05 6.22 -47.36
C ILE A 779 23.95 6.11 -45.85
N ILE A 780 24.55 7.08 -45.14
CA ILE A 780 24.56 7.11 -43.68
C ILE A 780 23.52 8.12 -43.19
N ARG A 781 22.60 7.66 -42.35
CA ARG A 781 21.62 8.50 -41.65
C ARG A 781 21.86 8.39 -40.14
N LYS A 782 21.60 9.48 -39.42
CA LYS A 782 21.67 9.51 -37.96
C LYS A 782 20.31 9.88 -37.41
N VAL A 783 19.81 9.10 -36.47
CA VAL A 783 18.55 9.31 -35.76
C VAL A 783 18.78 9.24 -34.26
N THR A 784 17.85 9.80 -33.49
CA THR A 784 17.84 9.74 -32.03
C THR A 784 16.68 8.88 -31.56
N THR A 785 16.89 8.13 -30.48
CA THR A 785 15.86 7.28 -29.89
C THR A 785 14.84 8.06 -29.06
N SER A 786 13.61 7.53 -28.96
CA SER A 786 12.57 7.94 -28.02
C SER A 786 12.91 7.52 -26.58
N THR A 787 12.06 7.88 -25.62
CA THR A 787 12.18 7.46 -24.20
C THR A 787 12.30 5.95 -24.03
N PHE A 788 11.61 5.15 -24.86
CA PHE A 788 11.69 3.68 -24.82
C PHE A 788 12.79 3.10 -25.72
N GLY A 789 13.75 3.92 -26.15
CA GLY A 789 14.85 3.48 -27.00
C GLY A 789 14.45 3.22 -28.46
N GLU A 790 13.25 3.63 -28.89
CA GLU A 790 12.76 3.40 -30.25
C GLU A 790 13.32 4.43 -31.23
N PHE A 791 13.65 4.04 -32.45
CA PHE A 791 14.04 4.96 -33.51
C PHE A 791 13.23 4.72 -34.77
N LYS A 792 13.12 5.77 -35.60
CA LYS A 792 12.41 5.74 -36.87
C LYS A 792 13.10 6.66 -37.88
N ASP A 793 13.21 6.19 -39.11
CA ASP A 793 13.66 6.95 -40.27
C ASP A 793 12.69 6.75 -41.43
N ILE A 794 12.52 7.79 -42.25
CA ILE A 794 11.72 7.73 -43.48
C ILE A 794 12.68 7.88 -44.64
N PHE A 795 12.94 6.79 -45.35
CA PHE A 795 13.92 6.73 -46.41
C PHE A 795 13.24 6.64 -47.78
N THR A 796 13.64 7.50 -48.70
CA THR A 796 13.18 7.52 -50.10
C THR A 796 14.32 7.05 -51.00
N PRO A 797 14.29 5.81 -51.51
CA PRO A 797 15.33 5.29 -52.37
C PRO A 797 15.30 5.96 -53.74
N THR A 798 16.47 6.32 -54.26
CA THR A 798 16.63 7.00 -55.55
C THR A 798 16.94 6.04 -56.70
N ILE A 799 17.20 4.77 -56.40
CA ILE A 799 17.59 3.75 -57.38
C ILE A 799 16.81 2.46 -57.11
N ALA A 800 16.34 1.81 -58.18
CA ALA A 800 15.68 0.51 -58.12
C ALA A 800 16.68 -0.62 -57.84
N GLY A 801 16.20 -1.70 -57.22
CA GLY A 801 17.03 -2.85 -56.85
C GLY A 801 16.94 -3.18 -55.36
N LYS A 802 17.78 -4.13 -54.93
CA LYS A 802 17.88 -4.52 -53.53
C LYS A 802 18.58 -3.44 -52.73
N TRP A 803 18.00 -3.09 -51.58
CA TRP A 803 18.61 -2.28 -50.55
C TRP A 803 18.75 -3.10 -49.28
N THR A 804 19.84 -2.89 -48.55
CA THR A 804 20.01 -3.38 -47.19
C THR A 804 20.16 -2.20 -46.23
N VAL A 805 19.69 -2.35 -45.01
CA VAL A 805 19.89 -1.37 -43.94
C VAL A 805 20.34 -2.05 -42.66
N GLN A 806 21.34 -1.46 -42.00
CA GLN A 806 21.84 -1.89 -40.70
C GLN A 806 21.85 -0.70 -39.74
N ALA A 807 21.39 -0.92 -38.52
CA ALA A 807 21.48 0.04 -37.43
C ALA A 807 22.70 -0.25 -36.55
N SER A 808 23.29 0.79 -36.00
CA SER A 808 24.36 0.68 -35.01
C SER A 808 24.28 1.80 -34.01
N TRP A 809 24.62 1.51 -32.76
CA TRP A 809 24.75 2.50 -31.71
C TRP A 809 26.08 2.27 -30.97
N PRO A 810 26.76 3.34 -30.51
CA PRO A 810 28.12 3.24 -30.00
C PRO A 810 28.23 2.68 -28.58
N GLY A 811 27.14 2.61 -27.82
CA GLY A 811 27.18 2.36 -26.38
C GLY A 811 27.19 3.65 -25.56
N ASP A 812 27.23 3.49 -24.25
CA ASP A 812 27.41 4.54 -23.25
C ASP A 812 28.34 4.09 -22.11
N SER A 813 28.29 4.75 -20.95
CA SER A 813 29.14 4.40 -19.80
C SER A 813 28.82 3.03 -19.21
N ASP A 814 27.59 2.56 -19.39
CA ASP A 814 27.03 1.42 -18.66
C ASP A 814 26.79 0.22 -19.60
N HIS A 815 26.70 0.45 -20.91
CA HIS A 815 26.43 -0.56 -21.93
C HIS A 815 27.33 -0.43 -23.15
N ASN A 816 27.86 -1.55 -23.62
CA ASN A 816 28.61 -1.61 -24.87
C ASN A 816 27.70 -1.35 -26.07
N GLY A 817 28.25 -0.72 -27.11
CA GLY A 817 27.58 -0.54 -28.39
C GLY A 817 27.27 -1.86 -29.09
N ASN A 818 26.30 -1.82 -30.01
CA ASN A 818 25.90 -2.98 -30.79
C ASN A 818 25.46 -2.60 -32.21
N LYS A 819 25.48 -3.57 -33.12
CA LYS A 819 25.00 -3.49 -34.50
C LYS A 819 23.86 -4.48 -34.71
N SER A 820 22.83 -4.07 -35.45
CA SER A 820 21.71 -4.95 -35.77
C SER A 820 22.11 -5.96 -36.85
N ASN A 821 21.25 -6.96 -37.04
CA ASN A 821 21.23 -7.69 -38.31
C ASN A 821 20.91 -6.72 -39.46
N SER A 822 21.37 -7.03 -40.68
CA SER A 822 20.98 -6.29 -41.88
C SER A 822 19.63 -6.78 -42.38
N VAL A 823 18.67 -5.87 -42.57
CA VAL A 823 17.37 -6.16 -43.17
C VAL A 823 17.34 -5.65 -44.61
N ALA A 824 16.60 -6.33 -45.48
CA ALA A 824 16.56 -6.02 -46.91
C ALA A 824 15.15 -5.62 -47.36
N PHE A 825 15.08 -4.68 -48.28
CA PHE A 825 13.86 -4.33 -49.01
C PHE A 825 14.18 -4.11 -50.49
N TYR A 826 13.19 -4.27 -51.36
CA TYR A 826 13.34 -4.17 -52.81
C TYR A 826 12.61 -2.96 -53.35
N VAL A 827 13.29 -2.22 -54.23
CA VAL A 827 12.72 -1.06 -54.90
C VAL A 827 12.45 -1.42 -56.35
N ILE A 828 11.19 -1.45 -56.75
CA ILE A 828 10.79 -1.76 -58.13
C ILE A 828 10.57 -0.47 -58.92
N SER A 829 11.18 -0.37 -60.11
CA SER A 829 10.88 0.73 -61.02
C SER A 829 9.40 0.66 -61.44
N PRO A 830 8.67 1.78 -61.53
CA PRO A 830 7.41 1.78 -62.24
C PRO A 830 7.70 1.35 -63.68
N GLN A 831 7.17 0.20 -64.10
CA GLN A 831 7.32 -0.24 -65.49
C GLN A 831 6.76 0.86 -66.40
N THR A 832 7.60 1.41 -67.28
CA THR A 832 7.16 2.20 -68.41
C THR A 832 6.19 1.36 -69.22
N LYS A 833 4.96 1.86 -69.41
CA LYS A 833 3.99 1.29 -70.35
C LYS A 833 4.51 1.41 -71.78
N THR A 834 5.34 0.46 -72.20
CA THR A 834 5.66 0.15 -73.60
C THR A 834 6.14 -1.31 -73.61
N MET A 835 5.45 -2.35 -74.06
CA MET A 835 4.35 -2.52 -75.00
C MET A 835 3.39 -3.62 -74.50
N THR A 836 2.09 -3.41 -74.67
CA THR A 836 1.08 -4.50 -74.74
C THR A 836 0.05 -4.15 -75.81
N LYS A 837 0.50 -4.11 -77.08
CA LYS A 837 -0.41 -4.30 -78.23
C LYS A 837 -0.29 -5.69 -78.86
N THR A 838 0.61 -6.54 -78.36
CA THR A 838 0.85 -7.89 -78.93
C THR A 838 0.42 -9.03 -78.00
N ILE A 839 0.49 -8.90 -76.67
CA ILE A 839 0.10 -10.01 -75.75
C ILE A 839 -1.42 -10.09 -75.51
N VAL A 840 -2.17 -8.99 -75.69
CA VAL A 840 -3.65 -9.00 -75.64
C VAL A 840 -4.27 -9.72 -76.86
N ARG A 841 -3.55 -9.85 -77.99
CA ARG A 841 -4.03 -10.60 -79.17
C ARG A 841 -3.83 -12.10 -79.08
N THR A 842 -2.89 -12.58 -78.26
CA THR A 842 -2.62 -14.03 -78.12
C THR A 842 -3.51 -14.68 -77.08
N ILE A 843 -3.85 -13.98 -75.98
CA ILE A 843 -4.75 -14.54 -74.95
C ILE A 843 -6.22 -14.49 -75.39
N ALA A 844 -6.61 -13.53 -76.24
CA ALA A 844 -7.94 -13.45 -76.83
C ALA A 844 -8.24 -14.52 -77.90
N LYS A 845 -7.24 -15.32 -78.32
CA LYS A 845 -7.45 -16.44 -79.27
C LYS A 845 -7.57 -17.81 -78.61
N THR A 846 -7.15 -17.98 -77.36
CA THR A 846 -7.11 -19.31 -76.71
C THR A 846 -8.32 -19.59 -75.80
N PHE A 847 -9.16 -18.60 -75.49
CA PHE A 847 -10.35 -18.78 -74.63
C PHE A 847 -11.71 -18.62 -75.31
N THR A 848 -11.76 -18.67 -76.65
CA THR A 848 -13.00 -18.90 -77.39
C THR A 848 -12.90 -20.19 -78.20
N ARG A 849 -12.90 -21.31 -77.48
CA ARG A 849 -13.48 -22.58 -77.93
C ARG A 849 -13.53 -23.53 -76.74
N ASN A 850 -14.64 -23.49 -76.02
CA ASN A 850 -15.44 -24.66 -75.65
C ASN A 850 -16.39 -24.29 -74.51
N ILE A 851 -17.64 -24.01 -74.92
CA ILE A 851 -18.89 -24.63 -74.44
C ILE A 851 -20.00 -23.58 -74.50
N THR A 852 -20.75 -23.64 -75.60
CA THR A 852 -22.15 -23.26 -75.73
C THR A 852 -23.03 -24.15 -74.85
N VAL A 853 -24.16 -23.62 -74.37
CA VAL A 853 -25.53 -24.12 -74.70
C VAL A 853 -26.59 -23.35 -73.89
N THR A 854 -27.41 -22.62 -74.65
CA THR A 854 -28.85 -22.28 -74.58
C THR A 854 -29.60 -21.83 -73.31
N GLU A 855 -30.51 -20.89 -73.59
CA GLU A 855 -31.53 -20.20 -72.79
C GLU A 855 -32.43 -21.09 -71.93
N PHE A 856 -32.98 -20.50 -70.84
CA PHE A 856 -34.38 -20.67 -70.48
C PHE A 856 -34.96 -19.38 -69.88
N HIS A 857 -36.18 -19.07 -70.33
CA HIS A 857 -37.01 -17.90 -70.04
C HIS A 857 -37.50 -17.78 -68.58
N ASN A 858 -37.89 -16.54 -68.27
CA ASN A 858 -38.91 -16.09 -67.30
C ASN A 858 -38.71 -16.45 -65.83
N LEU A 859 -38.51 -15.41 -65.00
CA LEU A 859 -39.08 -15.36 -63.65
C LEU A 859 -39.26 -13.90 -63.20
N THR A 860 -40.47 -13.41 -63.39
CA THR A 860 -41.09 -12.35 -62.62
C THR A 860 -41.04 -12.73 -61.14
N VAL A 861 -40.43 -11.90 -60.29
CA VAL A 861 -40.63 -12.00 -58.83
C VAL A 861 -41.01 -10.63 -58.26
N THR A 862 -42.25 -10.64 -57.82
CA THR A 862 -43.01 -9.71 -57.01
C THR A 862 -42.33 -9.35 -55.67
N THR A 863 -42.78 -8.23 -55.12
CA THR A 863 -42.56 -7.77 -53.73
C THR A 863 -42.67 -8.90 -52.70
N ARG A 864 -41.55 -9.38 -52.15
CA ARG A 864 -41.42 -9.93 -50.78
C ARG A 864 -39.98 -10.43 -50.50
N LYS A 865 -39.23 -9.65 -49.73
CA LYS A 865 -38.28 -10.05 -48.65
C LYS A 865 -37.24 -8.95 -48.42
N ILE A 866 -37.73 -7.83 -47.89
CA ILE A 866 -37.02 -7.07 -46.87
C ILE A 866 -36.88 -8.03 -45.69
N THR A 867 -35.72 -8.68 -45.52
CA THR A 867 -35.18 -9.26 -44.27
C THR A 867 -33.98 -10.16 -44.60
N LYS A 868 -32.84 -9.56 -44.94
CA LYS A 868 -31.48 -10.08 -44.68
C LYS A 868 -30.45 -9.02 -45.10
N LEU A 869 -30.42 -7.92 -44.36
CA LEU A 869 -29.43 -6.85 -44.51
C LEU A 869 -28.79 -6.47 -43.16
N ALA A 870 -28.92 -7.34 -42.15
CA ALA A 870 -28.53 -7.03 -40.78
C ALA A 870 -27.25 -7.75 -40.29
N HIS A 871 -26.56 -8.56 -41.11
CA HIS A 871 -25.45 -9.41 -40.64
C HIS A 871 -24.20 -9.38 -41.53
N MET A 872 -23.92 -8.29 -42.25
CA MET A 872 -22.60 -8.12 -42.88
C MET A 872 -21.59 -7.52 -41.88
N PRO A 873 -20.36 -8.06 -41.80
CA PRO A 873 -19.25 -7.46 -41.06
C PRO A 873 -18.99 -6.02 -41.52
N ILE A 874 -18.64 -5.12 -40.59
CA ILE A 874 -18.40 -3.68 -40.84
C ILE A 874 -17.42 -3.41 -41.99
N LYS A 875 -16.47 -4.32 -42.23
CA LYS A 875 -15.47 -4.24 -43.31
C LYS A 875 -16.07 -4.35 -44.72
N ASP A 876 -17.17 -5.09 -44.88
CA ASP A 876 -17.81 -5.27 -46.18
C ASP A 876 -18.78 -4.13 -46.53
N LEU A 877 -19.31 -3.43 -45.52
CA LEU A 877 -20.11 -2.22 -45.71
C LEU A 877 -19.24 -1.04 -46.17
N THR A 878 -18.02 -0.91 -45.64
CA THR A 878 -17.02 0.06 -46.12
C THR A 878 -16.61 -0.21 -47.56
N LEU A 879 -16.45 -1.48 -47.95
CA LEU A 879 -16.14 -1.84 -49.33
C LEU A 879 -17.29 -1.51 -50.29
N PHE A 880 -18.54 -1.80 -49.91
CA PHE A 880 -19.73 -1.48 -50.69
C PHE A 880 -19.92 0.03 -50.89
N LEU A 881 -19.76 0.83 -49.82
CA LEU A 881 -19.85 2.29 -49.89
C LEU A 881 -18.70 2.91 -50.71
N SER A 882 -17.51 2.32 -50.64
CA SER A 882 -16.35 2.73 -51.45
C SER A 882 -16.60 2.48 -52.95
N ILE A 883 -17.19 1.34 -53.30
CA ILE A 883 -17.54 0.99 -54.69
C ILE A 883 -18.60 1.96 -55.23
N VAL A 884 -19.61 2.32 -54.43
CA VAL A 884 -20.65 3.28 -54.82
C VAL A 884 -20.07 4.70 -54.99
N LEU A 885 -19.15 5.13 -54.12
CA LEU A 885 -18.48 6.42 -54.22
C LEU A 885 -17.58 6.51 -55.47
N VAL A 886 -16.84 5.43 -55.78
CA VAL A 886 -16.01 5.33 -56.98
C VAL A 886 -16.87 5.34 -58.24
N LEU A 887 -18.00 4.62 -58.27
CA LEU A 887 -18.96 4.66 -59.38
C LEU A 887 -19.55 6.07 -59.58
N ALA A 888 -19.88 6.78 -58.51
CA ALA A 888 -20.38 8.15 -58.57
C ALA A 888 -19.33 9.14 -59.11
N ILE A 889 -18.06 9.01 -58.67
CA ILE A 889 -16.94 9.82 -59.15
C ILE A 889 -16.66 9.53 -60.63
N VAL A 890 -16.72 8.27 -61.05
CA VAL A 890 -16.53 7.87 -62.46
C VAL A 890 -17.65 8.44 -63.34
N VAL A 891 -18.91 8.39 -62.90
CA VAL A 891 -20.05 9.00 -63.62
C VAL A 891 -19.90 10.52 -63.70
N PHE A 892 -19.44 11.18 -62.62
CA PHE A 892 -19.19 12.62 -62.59
C PHE A 892 -18.04 13.04 -63.52
N LEU A 893 -16.94 12.26 -63.56
CA LEU A 893 -15.80 12.48 -64.45
C LEU A 893 -16.16 12.21 -65.92
N LEU A 894 -17.01 11.21 -66.20
CA LEU A 894 -17.54 10.95 -67.55
C LEU A 894 -18.47 12.07 -68.03
N ALA A 895 -19.28 12.64 -67.12
CA ALA A 895 -20.09 13.82 -67.41
C ALA A 895 -19.24 15.08 -67.66
N LYS A 896 -18.12 15.24 -66.94
CA LYS A 896 -17.16 16.35 -67.14
C LYS A 896 -16.37 16.20 -68.44
N LYS A 897 -16.00 14.98 -68.83
CA LYS A 897 -15.27 14.67 -70.08
C LYS A 897 -16.12 14.90 -71.33
N ARG A 898 -17.45 14.77 -71.25
CA ARG A 898 -18.38 15.16 -72.34
C ARG A 898 -18.50 16.67 -72.54
N ARG A 899 -18.16 17.51 -71.54
CA ARG A 899 -18.22 18.99 -71.63
C ARG A 899 -16.94 19.65 -72.14
N PHE A 900 -15.79 18.98 -72.12
CA PHE A 900 -14.50 19.56 -72.51
C PHE A 900 -14.15 19.45 -74.01
N LYS A 901 -15.08 18.99 -74.85
CA LYS A 901 -14.86 18.92 -76.31
C LYS A 901 -15.32 20.18 -77.07
N ASN A 902 -15.67 21.27 -76.38
CA ASN A 902 -16.02 22.54 -77.02
C ASN A 902 -15.48 23.76 -76.25
N ARG A 903 -14.67 24.54 -76.97
CA ARG A 903 -14.16 25.92 -76.74
C ARG A 903 -12.76 26.08 -76.14
N ASN A 904 -11.86 26.57 -77.02
CA ASN A 904 -10.70 27.41 -76.72
C ASN A 904 -11.18 28.84 -76.39
N LEU A 905 -10.59 29.49 -75.38
CA LEU A 905 -9.95 30.81 -75.49
C LEU A 905 -9.20 31.16 -74.18
N GLU A 906 -8.17 31.99 -74.34
CA GLU A 906 -7.06 32.29 -73.43
C GLU A 906 -7.35 33.32 -72.33
N SER A 907 -6.37 33.37 -71.41
CA SER A 907 -5.84 34.55 -70.70
C SER A 907 -6.24 34.81 -69.24
N SER A 908 -5.26 35.39 -68.56
CA SER A 908 -4.93 35.43 -67.14
C SER A 908 -5.79 36.34 -66.26
N ILE A 909 -6.12 35.88 -65.05
CA ILE A 909 -6.23 36.75 -63.86
C ILE A 909 -5.60 36.02 -62.66
N THR A 910 -4.58 36.67 -62.10
CA THR A 910 -3.86 36.36 -60.87
C THR A 910 -4.62 36.86 -59.63
N CYS A 911 -4.33 36.21 -58.50
CA CYS A 911 -4.38 36.72 -57.12
C CYS A 911 -5.67 36.55 -56.28
N LYS A 912 -5.43 36.12 -55.02
CA LYS A 912 -6.26 36.10 -53.80
C LYS A 912 -7.25 34.93 -53.58
N SER A 913 -6.75 33.88 -52.92
CA SER A 913 -7.52 33.06 -51.98
C SER A 913 -6.59 32.49 -50.90
N PHE A 914 -5.99 33.39 -50.12
CA PHE A 914 -5.50 33.13 -48.77
C PHE A 914 -6.40 33.96 -47.84
N LEU A 915 -6.76 33.42 -46.67
CA LEU A 915 -7.71 33.93 -45.66
C LEU A 915 -9.21 33.74 -45.96
N PHE A 916 -9.76 32.61 -45.52
CA PHE A 916 -11.04 32.56 -44.79
C PHE A 916 -11.16 31.25 -44.00
N LEU A 917 -10.24 31.03 -43.05
CA LEU A 917 -10.36 30.01 -42.01
C LEU A 917 -9.41 30.35 -40.86
N ASN A 918 -9.56 31.56 -40.31
CA ASN A 918 -8.90 31.98 -39.09
C ASN A 918 -9.76 33.05 -38.39
N THR A 919 -10.99 32.69 -38.00
CA THR A 919 -11.78 33.48 -37.03
C THR A 919 -12.93 32.67 -36.40
N VAL A 920 -12.64 31.53 -35.76
CA VAL A 920 -13.50 30.99 -34.67
C VAL A 920 -12.61 30.29 -33.63
N LEU A 921 -11.72 31.07 -33.02
CA LEU A 921 -11.08 30.76 -31.75
C LEU A 921 -11.29 31.99 -30.86
N SER A 922 -12.48 32.10 -30.28
CA SER A 922 -12.76 32.84 -29.04
C SER A 922 -14.22 32.60 -28.66
N THR A 923 -14.48 32.45 -27.36
CA THR A 923 -15.78 32.34 -26.66
C THR A 923 -16.37 30.93 -26.49
N GLN A 924 -15.79 30.15 -25.58
CA GLN A 924 -16.58 29.37 -24.62
C GLN A 924 -16.06 29.67 -23.21
N LYS A 925 -16.67 30.70 -22.61
CA LYS A 925 -16.80 30.89 -21.17
C LYS A 925 -18.28 31.20 -20.92
N GLU A 926 -18.80 30.61 -19.85
CA GLU A 926 -20.05 30.90 -19.12
C GLU A 926 -21.29 30.01 -19.33
N CYS A 927 -21.74 29.52 -18.16
CA CYS A 927 -23.04 28.99 -17.71
C CYS A 927 -23.51 27.64 -18.29
N LEU A 928 -23.80 26.58 -17.52
CA LEU A 928 -24.23 26.42 -16.13
C LEU A 928 -23.80 25.01 -15.62
#